data_AF-A0A7V4T5L4-F1
#
_entry.id   AF-A0A7V4T5L4-F1
#
_cell.length_a   1.000
_cell.length_b   1.000
_cell.length_c   1.000
_cell.angle_alpha   90.00
_cell.angle_beta   90.00
_cell.angle_gamma   90.00
#
_symmetry.space_group_name_H-M   'P 1'
#
loop_
_entity.id
_entity.type
_entity.pdbx_description
1 polymer ?
#
loop_
_entity_poly.entity_id
_entity_poly.type
_entity_poly.pdbx_seq_one_letter_code
_entity_poly.pdbx_strand_id
1 'polypeptide(L)'
;GIINEHMATRSKAGIFDVSHMGRLYFKGSNTLPFLQHVLTNNAMALDIGESQYTLIQNSDGGAIDDAYLYRFKPDEYLLVVNASNRDKDVAHFEKHLKSFHDVEMVDKTFEEAMISLQGPFSKIIMEQIITQGSLPEPVRNSLSIVDINGIEVCLARTGYTGEPLGFELFIKAGNACSIWDLLLQKGAAPIGLGARDTLRLEAGLPLYGHELGLDNERKEIPIFASKLSKFAVSFSSLKGDFIGKDALFLQDLAFKNIMGQKFKNISHLPRMIMPIAITGKGIARAEYRVFVQDKHVGHITSGTMIPYQEPEGSGLNGIFKEKPKRRSVALALIDSNIIEGATLEIEIRKKQCAGIVVPWHMSSQAPPFGRSIPHDQLRLKQKTKESKNYPELANILISKALTNHTWRAKECINLIPSEMSQSYISRLLSISDPVNRYAEHKEIKAFFGEDVSYYQGTNFIREVENLLNQEFKTFFGCQNVESRVISGQMANTAFYSALVDFINRTDRKQEPRKIKKVMNNHIIKGGHLSAQPMGALRDFVARDPKTEKPGVINFPVLKENPYKIDIKACEAIIKEHQPELVILGKSMILHKEPVSQIRRLVDEFAPSCIVMYDMAHVLGLYGPHFQEPLKEGAHIVTGSTHKT
;
A
#
# COMPACT_ATOMS: atom_id res chain seq x y z
N GLY A 1 25.65 -7.47 21.36
CA GLY A 1 25.06 -6.53 22.35
C GLY A 1 23.99 -5.70 21.68
N ILE A 2 22.86 -5.49 22.35
CA ILE A 2 21.58 -5.00 21.78
C ILE A 2 21.73 -3.79 20.85
N ILE A 3 22.55 -2.79 21.21
CA ILE A 3 22.74 -1.59 20.38
C ILE A 3 23.36 -1.92 19.03
N ASN A 4 24.44 -2.70 19.02
CA ASN A 4 25.15 -3.06 17.79
C ASN A 4 24.28 -3.94 16.90
N GLU A 5 23.51 -4.85 17.51
CA GLU A 5 22.55 -5.71 16.85
C GLU A 5 21.42 -4.91 16.17
N HIS A 6 20.78 -3.99 16.91
CA HIS A 6 19.76 -3.10 16.35
C HIS A 6 20.30 -2.31 15.15
N MET A 7 21.48 -1.71 15.31
CA MET A 7 22.12 -0.94 14.24
C MET A 7 22.55 -1.81 13.06
N ALA A 8 22.97 -3.05 13.28
CA ALA A 8 23.27 -3.99 12.21
C ALA A 8 22.03 -4.32 11.38
N THR A 9 20.85 -4.50 12.00
CA THR A 9 19.60 -4.68 11.25
C THR A 9 19.22 -3.43 10.43
N ARG A 10 19.34 -2.23 11.01
CA ARG A 10 18.97 -0.96 10.36
C ARG A 10 19.88 -0.56 9.21
N SER A 11 21.17 -0.89 9.30
CA SER A 11 22.20 -0.46 8.35
C SER A 11 22.71 -1.56 7.44
N LYS A 12 22.52 -2.84 7.79
CA LYS A 12 23.05 -4.01 7.08
C LYS A 12 21.95 -5.07 6.86
N ALA A 13 22.17 -6.29 7.36
CA ALA A 13 21.19 -7.36 7.41
C ALA A 13 21.36 -8.10 8.74
N GLY A 14 20.27 -8.23 9.50
CA GLY A 14 20.21 -9.03 10.71
C GLY A 14 19.48 -10.35 10.47
N ILE A 15 20.02 -11.46 10.97
CA ILE A 15 19.34 -12.76 11.02
C ILE A 15 18.90 -13.08 12.45
N PHE A 16 17.66 -13.57 12.58
CA PHE A 16 17.03 -13.92 13.84
C PHE A 16 16.59 -15.36 13.78
N ASP A 17 16.91 -16.14 14.81
CA ASP A 17 16.28 -17.43 15.02
C ASP A 17 14.91 -17.21 15.65
N VAL A 18 13.87 -17.51 14.87
CA VAL A 18 12.47 -17.37 15.28
C VAL A 18 11.76 -18.72 15.27
N SER A 19 12.53 -19.81 15.33
CA SER A 19 12.04 -21.19 15.38
C SER A 19 11.30 -21.54 16.66
N HIS A 20 11.13 -20.59 17.58
CA HIS A 20 10.28 -20.74 18.77
C HIS A 20 8.78 -20.54 18.45
N MET A 21 8.41 -19.82 17.38
CA MET A 21 7.02 -19.51 17.05
C MET A 21 6.22 -20.78 16.65
N GLY A 22 4.93 -20.85 16.95
CA GLY A 22 4.11 -22.02 16.57
C GLY A 22 3.87 -22.04 15.05
N ARG A 23 3.92 -23.22 14.41
CA ARG A 23 3.64 -23.41 12.97
C ARG A 23 2.53 -24.44 12.78
N LEU A 24 1.32 -23.96 12.53
CA LEU A 24 0.11 -24.77 12.43
C LEU A 24 -0.35 -24.82 10.98
N TYR A 25 -0.38 -26.03 10.40
CA TYR A 25 -0.85 -26.27 9.04
C TYR A 25 -2.32 -26.68 9.06
N PHE A 26 -3.13 -26.10 8.17
CA PHE A 26 -4.54 -26.45 7.99
C PHE A 26 -4.79 -26.96 6.58
N LYS A 27 -5.46 -28.12 6.47
CA LYS A 27 -5.80 -28.81 5.21
C LYS A 27 -7.21 -29.37 5.24
N GLY A 28 -7.77 -29.64 4.05
CA GLY A 28 -9.12 -30.19 3.88
C GLY A 28 -10.12 -29.17 3.33
N SER A 29 -11.23 -29.66 2.79
CA SER A 29 -12.16 -28.86 1.98
C SER A 29 -12.86 -27.74 2.77
N ASN A 30 -13.01 -27.88 4.09
CA ASN A 30 -13.62 -26.87 4.96
C ASN A 30 -12.62 -25.97 5.68
N THR A 31 -11.34 -25.99 5.29
CA THR A 31 -10.30 -25.15 5.91
C THR A 31 -10.64 -23.67 5.80
N LEU A 32 -11.05 -23.21 4.61
CA LEU A 32 -11.35 -21.79 4.41
C LEU A 32 -12.54 -21.31 5.28
N PRO A 33 -13.71 -21.99 5.30
CA PRO A 33 -14.79 -21.67 6.24
C PRO A 33 -14.33 -21.65 7.71
N PHE A 34 -13.51 -22.62 8.13
CA PHE A 34 -12.98 -22.67 9.49
C PHE A 34 -12.11 -21.43 9.81
N LEU A 35 -11.13 -21.12 8.95
CA LEU A 35 -10.25 -19.97 9.14
C LEU A 35 -11.02 -18.64 9.11
N GLN A 36 -12.04 -18.51 8.26
CA GLN A 36 -12.94 -17.34 8.25
C GLN A 36 -13.69 -17.17 9.58
N HIS A 37 -14.01 -18.27 10.26
CA HIS A 37 -14.73 -18.26 11.53
C HIS A 37 -13.83 -17.92 12.73
N VAL A 38 -12.60 -18.45 12.77
CA VAL A 38 -11.71 -18.35 13.93
C VAL A 38 -10.66 -17.23 13.84
N LEU A 39 -10.49 -16.60 12.68
CA LEU A 39 -9.57 -15.47 12.50
C LEU A 39 -10.33 -14.18 12.20
N THR A 40 -9.77 -13.04 12.58
CA THR A 40 -10.39 -11.74 12.33
C THR A 40 -10.28 -11.24 10.90
N ASN A 41 -9.26 -11.68 10.14
CA ASN A 41 -9.04 -11.22 8.77
C ASN A 41 -9.74 -12.13 7.76
N ASN A 42 -9.92 -11.64 6.53
CA ASN A 42 -10.58 -12.37 5.47
C ASN A 42 -9.61 -13.37 4.80
N ALA A 43 -9.64 -14.62 5.21
CA ALA A 43 -8.80 -15.70 4.67
C ALA A 43 -9.11 -16.02 3.20
N MET A 44 -10.32 -15.70 2.73
CA MET A 44 -10.71 -15.90 1.32
C MET A 44 -10.06 -14.87 0.40
N ALA A 45 -9.66 -13.70 0.93
CA ALA A 45 -8.91 -12.70 0.17
C ALA A 45 -7.49 -13.16 -0.19
N LEU A 46 -7.01 -14.24 0.44
CA LEU A 46 -5.64 -14.71 0.33
C LEU A 46 -5.47 -15.68 -0.83
N ASP A 47 -4.86 -15.21 -1.92
CA ASP A 47 -4.51 -16.05 -3.06
C ASP A 47 -3.17 -16.80 -2.80
N ILE A 48 -2.88 -17.81 -3.62
CA ILE A 48 -1.60 -18.54 -3.53
C ILE A 48 -0.46 -17.56 -3.78
N GLY A 49 0.58 -17.61 -2.95
CA GLY A 49 1.67 -16.65 -3.02
C GLY A 49 1.46 -15.39 -2.18
N GLU A 50 0.42 -15.35 -1.33
CA GLU A 50 0.15 -14.23 -0.43
C GLU A 50 0.10 -14.66 1.05
N SER A 51 0.37 -13.70 1.94
CA SER A 51 0.18 -13.82 3.38
C SER A 51 -0.56 -12.60 3.96
N GLN A 52 -1.09 -12.72 5.16
CA GLN A 52 -1.74 -11.62 5.85
C GLN A 52 -1.58 -11.72 7.38
N TYR A 53 -1.47 -10.56 8.03
CA TYR A 53 -1.58 -10.46 9.48
C TYR A 53 -3.05 -10.61 9.90
N THR A 54 -3.29 -11.35 10.98
CA THR A 54 -4.62 -11.57 11.54
C THR A 54 -4.56 -11.74 13.05
N LEU A 55 -5.71 -11.78 13.72
CA LEU A 55 -5.81 -12.05 15.15
C LEU A 55 -6.69 -13.28 15.37
N ILE A 56 -6.41 -13.97 16.47
CA ILE A 56 -7.27 -15.00 17.05
C ILE A 56 -8.04 -14.31 18.17
N GLN A 57 -9.35 -14.20 18.03
CA GLN A 57 -10.21 -13.39 18.88
C GLN A 57 -11.11 -14.23 19.78
N ASN A 58 -11.51 -13.66 20.92
CA ASN A 58 -12.59 -14.21 21.73
C ASN A 58 -13.96 -13.58 21.35
N SER A 59 -15.03 -13.99 22.03
CA SER A 59 -16.39 -13.48 21.80
C SER A 59 -16.58 -12.00 22.15
N ASP A 60 -15.75 -11.46 23.04
CA ASP A 60 -15.87 -10.10 23.58
C ASP A 60 -15.00 -9.09 22.81
N GLY A 61 -14.29 -9.54 21.77
CA GLY A 61 -13.50 -8.71 20.86
C GLY A 61 -12.09 -8.39 21.38
N GLY A 62 -11.57 -9.16 22.33
CA GLY A 62 -10.15 -9.14 22.67
C GLY A 62 -9.36 -10.26 22.00
N ALA A 63 -8.03 -10.15 22.10
CA ALA A 63 -7.09 -11.04 21.42
C ALA A 63 -6.71 -12.23 22.32
N ILE A 64 -6.97 -13.44 21.83
CA ILE A 64 -6.37 -14.67 22.32
C ILE A 64 -4.92 -14.76 21.85
N ASP A 65 -4.65 -14.42 20.60
CA ASP A 65 -3.30 -14.20 20.07
C ASP A 65 -3.33 -13.31 18.82
N ASP A 66 -2.17 -12.84 18.37
CA ASP A 66 -1.96 -12.37 17.00
C ASP A 66 -1.16 -13.36 16.18
N ALA A 67 -1.41 -13.40 14.87
CA ALA A 67 -0.86 -14.42 14.00
C ALA A 67 -0.62 -13.92 12.57
N TYR A 68 0.14 -14.68 11.80
CA TYR A 68 0.26 -14.50 10.35
C TYR A 68 -0.23 -15.74 9.62
N LEU A 69 -1.12 -15.55 8.64
CA LEU A 69 -1.63 -16.60 7.77
C LEU A 69 -0.90 -16.54 6.43
N TYR A 70 -0.36 -17.67 5.98
CA TYR A 70 0.40 -17.84 4.75
C TYR A 70 -0.27 -18.87 3.84
N ARG A 71 -0.30 -18.61 2.52
CA ARG A 71 -0.81 -19.55 1.52
C ARG A 71 0.24 -19.84 0.45
N PHE A 72 1.16 -20.77 0.74
CA PHE A 72 2.21 -21.17 -0.20
C PHE A 72 1.70 -22.12 -1.29
N LYS A 73 0.74 -23.00 -0.98
CA LYS A 73 0.22 -24.04 -1.89
C LYS A 73 -1.33 -23.98 -1.95
N PRO A 74 -1.97 -24.55 -2.98
CA PRO A 74 -3.43 -24.48 -3.15
C PRO A 74 -4.24 -25.05 -1.98
N ASP A 75 -3.80 -26.20 -1.47
CA ASP A 75 -4.56 -27.06 -0.54
C ASP A 75 -4.08 -26.97 0.92
N GLU A 76 -3.29 -25.96 1.26
CA GLU A 76 -2.82 -25.77 2.62
C GLU A 76 -2.70 -24.29 3.01
N TYR A 77 -2.97 -24.03 4.28
CA TYR A 77 -2.67 -22.76 4.93
C TYR A 77 -1.70 -23.01 6.07
N LEU A 78 -0.72 -22.12 6.22
CA LEU A 78 0.17 -22.09 7.38
C LEU A 78 -0.20 -20.89 8.26
N LEU A 79 -0.53 -21.14 9.51
CA LEU A 79 -0.71 -20.12 10.53
C LEU A 79 0.48 -20.11 11.48
N VAL A 80 1.14 -18.97 11.61
CA VAL A 80 2.25 -18.76 12.54
C VAL A 80 1.74 -17.97 13.74
N VAL A 81 1.88 -18.56 14.93
CA VAL A 81 1.38 -18.02 16.21
C VAL A 81 2.53 -17.76 17.20
N ASN A 82 2.29 -16.97 18.25
CA ASN A 82 3.32 -16.66 19.23
C ASN A 82 3.71 -17.90 20.05
N ALA A 83 5.00 -18.03 20.34
CA ALA A 83 5.55 -19.22 21.01
C ALA A 83 4.88 -19.54 22.35
N SER A 84 4.65 -18.52 23.19
CA SER A 84 4.04 -18.68 24.51
C SER A 84 2.54 -18.99 24.45
N ASN A 85 1.90 -18.82 23.29
CA ASN A 85 0.47 -19.01 23.10
C ASN A 85 0.13 -20.29 22.32
N ARG A 86 1.10 -20.93 21.66
CA ARG A 86 0.91 -22.13 20.85
C ARG A 86 -0.07 -23.15 21.45
N ASP A 87 0.17 -23.63 22.67
CA ASP A 87 -0.67 -24.68 23.26
C ASP A 87 -2.09 -24.17 23.57
N LYS A 88 -2.21 -22.90 23.95
CA LYS A 88 -3.51 -22.22 24.17
C LYS A 88 -4.27 -22.07 22.85
N ASP A 89 -3.58 -21.72 21.77
CA ASP A 89 -4.17 -21.53 20.45
C ASP A 89 -4.59 -22.86 19.83
N VAL A 90 -3.75 -23.90 19.94
CA VAL A 90 -4.10 -25.28 19.55
C VAL A 90 -5.35 -25.74 20.28
N ALA A 91 -5.42 -25.59 21.60
CA ALA A 91 -6.61 -25.96 22.38
C ALA A 91 -7.85 -25.16 21.96
N HIS A 92 -7.68 -23.87 21.64
CA HIS A 92 -8.76 -23.03 21.11
C HIS A 92 -9.27 -23.57 19.76
N PHE A 93 -8.37 -23.86 18.82
CA PHE A 93 -8.74 -24.39 17.51
C PHE A 93 -9.38 -25.77 17.61
N GLU A 94 -8.83 -26.70 18.40
CA GLU A 94 -9.41 -28.02 18.63
C GLU A 94 -10.85 -27.96 19.16
N LYS A 95 -11.17 -26.99 20.01
CA LYS A 95 -12.53 -26.76 20.47
C LYS A 95 -13.47 -26.42 19.32
N HIS A 96 -13.04 -25.54 18.41
CA HIS A 96 -13.87 -25.08 17.29
C HIS A 96 -13.90 -26.06 16.12
N LEU A 97 -12.82 -26.81 15.88
CA LEU A 97 -12.73 -27.85 14.85
C LEU A 97 -13.82 -28.92 15.00
N LYS A 98 -14.33 -29.17 16.21
CA LYS A 98 -15.45 -30.10 16.44
C LYS A 98 -16.72 -29.75 15.64
N SER A 99 -16.88 -28.48 15.25
CA SER A 99 -18.01 -28.00 14.45
C SER A 99 -17.74 -27.96 12.95
N PHE A 100 -16.55 -28.34 12.50
CA PHE A 100 -16.14 -28.31 11.10
C PHE A 100 -15.64 -29.70 10.69
N HIS A 101 -16.30 -30.33 9.72
CA HIS A 101 -15.87 -31.60 9.17
C HIS A 101 -14.75 -31.39 8.13
N ASP A 102 -13.88 -32.38 7.92
CA ASP A 102 -12.84 -32.31 6.87
C ASP A 102 -11.91 -31.08 6.97
N VAL A 103 -11.42 -30.84 8.20
CA VAL A 103 -10.33 -29.90 8.49
C VAL A 103 -9.31 -30.62 9.36
N GLU A 104 -8.09 -30.75 8.86
CA GLU A 104 -6.94 -31.28 9.58
C GLU A 104 -6.05 -30.12 10.02
N MET A 105 -5.75 -30.04 11.32
CA MET A 105 -4.72 -29.15 11.86
C MET A 105 -3.50 -29.98 12.27
N VAL A 106 -2.34 -29.68 11.69
CA VAL A 106 -1.06 -30.35 11.99
C VAL A 106 -0.07 -29.34 12.53
N ASP A 107 0.46 -29.60 13.70
CA ASP A 107 1.49 -28.76 14.32
C ASP A 107 2.89 -29.23 13.95
N LYS A 108 3.60 -28.43 13.14
CA LYS A 108 4.96 -28.72 12.66
C LYS A 108 6.04 -27.90 13.35
N THR A 109 5.74 -27.32 14.50
CA THR A 109 6.64 -26.43 15.25
C THR A 109 8.03 -27.04 15.48
N PHE A 110 8.12 -28.35 15.72
CA PHE A 110 9.39 -29.04 15.96
C PHE A 110 10.01 -29.71 14.72
N GLU A 111 9.29 -29.78 13.61
CA GLU A 111 9.75 -30.38 12.35
C GLU A 111 10.41 -29.34 11.42
N GLU A 112 10.03 -28.09 11.59
CA GLU A 112 10.50 -26.96 10.80
C GLU A 112 11.24 -25.95 11.69
N ALA A 113 12.16 -25.21 11.08
CA ALA A 113 12.78 -24.03 11.65
C ALA A 113 12.29 -22.80 10.90
N MET A 114 12.36 -21.64 11.57
CA MET A 114 11.97 -20.37 10.99
C MET A 114 13.07 -19.34 11.24
N ILE A 115 13.61 -18.76 10.17
CA ILE A 115 14.67 -17.76 10.21
C ILE A 115 14.13 -16.46 9.65
N SER A 116 14.35 -15.34 10.33
CA SER A 116 14.00 -14.01 9.83
C SER A 116 15.27 -13.27 9.41
N LEU A 117 15.38 -12.86 8.14
CA LEU A 117 16.47 -12.05 7.60
C LEU A 117 15.94 -10.65 7.29
N GLN A 118 16.38 -9.62 8.01
CA GLN A 118 15.78 -8.29 7.98
C GLN A 118 16.84 -7.22 7.74
N GLY A 119 16.51 -6.17 6.98
CA GLY A 119 17.39 -5.03 6.74
C GLY A 119 17.66 -4.74 5.26
N PRO A 120 18.26 -3.59 4.94
CA PRO A 120 18.48 -3.11 3.58
C PRO A 120 19.26 -4.07 2.67
N PHE A 121 20.14 -4.91 3.22
CA PHE A 121 20.95 -5.86 2.44
C PHE A 121 20.35 -7.28 2.37
N SER A 122 19.19 -7.52 3.01
CA SER A 122 18.51 -8.83 3.01
C SER A 122 18.25 -9.34 1.60
N LYS A 123 17.79 -8.47 0.69
CA LYS A 123 17.53 -8.78 -0.71
C LYS A 123 18.77 -9.32 -1.42
N ILE A 124 19.87 -8.56 -1.36
CA ILE A 124 21.12 -8.91 -2.04
C ILE A 124 21.64 -10.26 -1.55
N ILE A 125 21.55 -10.52 -0.25
CA ILE A 125 21.95 -11.81 0.34
C ILE A 125 21.10 -12.95 -0.24
N MET A 126 19.77 -12.78 -0.29
CA MET A 126 18.88 -13.81 -0.83
C MET A 126 19.13 -14.07 -2.33
N GLU A 127 19.33 -13.03 -3.13
CA GLU A 127 19.63 -13.16 -4.57
C GLU A 127 20.93 -13.96 -4.82
N GLN A 128 21.89 -13.89 -3.90
CA GLN A 128 23.17 -14.61 -4.02
C GLN A 128 23.11 -16.09 -3.65
N ILE A 129 22.06 -16.54 -2.93
CA ILE A 129 21.97 -17.91 -2.41
C ILE A 129 20.86 -18.73 -3.06
N ILE A 130 19.86 -18.08 -3.66
CA ILE A 130 18.80 -18.76 -4.39
C ILE A 130 19.40 -19.41 -5.65
N THR A 131 19.30 -20.73 -5.73
CA THR A 131 19.74 -21.52 -6.87
C THR A 131 18.63 -21.66 -7.91
N GLN A 132 17.37 -21.78 -7.48
CA GLN A 132 16.19 -21.79 -8.36
C GLN A 132 14.99 -21.09 -7.72
N GLY A 133 14.11 -20.53 -8.55
CA GLY A 133 12.96 -19.73 -8.11
C GLY A 133 13.23 -18.23 -8.15
N SER A 134 12.34 -17.42 -7.58
CA SER A 134 12.47 -15.96 -7.55
C SER A 134 12.02 -15.40 -6.21
N LEU A 135 12.55 -14.21 -5.87
CA LEU A 135 12.13 -13.49 -4.68
C LEU A 135 10.65 -13.11 -4.70
N PRO A 136 9.99 -13.10 -3.53
CA PRO A 136 8.61 -12.63 -3.40
C PRO A 136 8.57 -11.09 -3.36
N GLU A 137 8.81 -10.46 -4.50
CA GLU A 137 8.90 -9.01 -4.66
C GLU A 137 7.99 -8.48 -5.78
N PRO A 138 7.66 -7.17 -5.78
CA PRO A 138 8.05 -6.13 -4.82
C PRO A 138 7.02 -5.90 -3.71
N VAL A 139 5.94 -6.69 -3.66
CA VAL A 139 4.80 -6.45 -2.78
C VAL A 139 5.07 -7.06 -1.40
N ARG A 140 4.66 -6.36 -0.33
CA ARG A 140 4.84 -6.87 1.04
C ARG A 140 3.85 -8.02 1.23
N ASN A 141 4.21 -9.02 2.02
CA ASN A 141 3.42 -10.24 2.24
C ASN A 141 3.30 -11.17 1.03
N SER A 142 4.03 -10.92 -0.07
CA SER A 142 4.19 -11.91 -1.12
C SER A 142 5.02 -13.10 -0.62
N LEU A 143 4.77 -14.26 -1.22
CA LEU A 143 5.40 -15.53 -0.92
C LEU A 143 5.97 -16.15 -2.20
N SER A 144 7.03 -16.94 -2.03
CA SER A 144 7.55 -17.81 -3.08
C SER A 144 8.12 -19.09 -2.46
N ILE A 145 8.27 -20.11 -3.29
CA ILE A 145 9.02 -21.32 -2.95
C ILE A 145 10.28 -21.29 -3.79
N VAL A 146 11.43 -21.41 -3.15
CA VAL A 146 12.75 -21.32 -3.79
C VAL A 146 13.60 -22.53 -3.43
N ASP A 147 14.60 -22.81 -4.26
CA ASP A 147 15.66 -23.76 -3.97
C ASP A 147 16.91 -23.01 -3.51
N ILE A 148 17.56 -23.50 -2.45
CA ILE A 148 18.88 -23.05 -2.00
C ILE A 148 19.76 -24.30 -1.85
N ASN A 149 20.63 -24.55 -2.83
CA ASN A 149 21.53 -25.71 -2.88
C ASN A 149 20.80 -27.06 -2.70
N GLY A 150 19.66 -27.26 -3.38
CA GLY A 150 18.86 -28.48 -3.27
C GLY A 150 17.91 -28.54 -2.07
N ILE A 151 17.82 -27.46 -1.27
CA ILE A 151 16.91 -27.33 -0.14
C ILE A 151 15.72 -26.46 -0.56
N GLU A 152 14.52 -27.03 -0.56
CA GLU A 152 13.26 -26.28 -0.72
C GLU A 152 13.06 -25.36 0.50
N VAL A 153 12.86 -24.06 0.23
CA VAL A 153 12.60 -23.02 1.23
C VAL A 153 11.33 -22.27 0.84
N CYS A 154 10.37 -22.25 1.76
CA CYS A 154 9.23 -21.34 1.65
C CYS A 154 9.66 -19.96 2.14
N LEU A 155 9.61 -18.96 1.27
CA LEU A 155 10.14 -17.62 1.49
C LEU A 155 9.00 -16.60 1.52
N ALA A 156 8.93 -15.80 2.59
CA ALA A 156 7.91 -14.78 2.77
C ALA A 156 8.52 -13.38 2.87
N ARG A 157 7.95 -12.39 2.19
CA ARG A 157 8.32 -10.97 2.37
C ARG A 157 7.58 -10.36 3.55
N THR A 158 7.90 -10.85 4.74
CA THR A 158 7.33 -10.48 6.04
C THR A 158 8.43 -10.13 7.04
N GLY A 159 8.05 -9.60 8.20
CA GLY A 159 9.02 -9.22 9.22
C GLY A 159 8.43 -8.38 10.35
N TYR A 160 9.15 -8.39 11.48
CA TYR A 160 8.75 -7.79 12.75
C TYR A 160 9.73 -6.69 13.22
N THR A 161 10.42 -6.03 12.28
CA THR A 161 11.49 -5.06 12.60
C THR A 161 11.19 -3.63 12.14
N GLY A 162 10.15 -3.44 11.31
CA GLY A 162 9.87 -2.17 10.63
C GLY A 162 10.76 -1.89 9.42
N GLU A 163 11.73 -2.76 9.11
CA GLU A 163 12.56 -2.59 7.90
C GLU A 163 11.71 -2.66 6.63
N PRO A 164 12.00 -1.83 5.60
CA PRO A 164 11.31 -1.89 4.32
C PRO A 164 11.55 -3.20 3.54
N LEU A 165 12.71 -3.83 3.80
CA LEU A 165 13.15 -5.08 3.17
C LEU A 165 13.48 -6.11 4.24
N GLY A 166 12.96 -7.32 4.04
CA GLY A 166 13.16 -8.44 4.91
C GLY A 166 12.39 -9.66 4.42
N PHE A 167 12.86 -10.82 4.83
CA PHE A 167 12.29 -12.12 4.49
C PHE A 167 12.21 -13.02 5.72
N GLU A 168 11.25 -13.93 5.71
CA GLU A 168 11.15 -15.04 6.65
C GLU A 168 11.22 -16.35 5.86
N LEU A 169 12.08 -17.25 6.33
CA LEU A 169 12.39 -18.53 5.69
C LEU A 169 11.79 -19.64 6.56
N PHE A 170 10.98 -20.49 5.95
CA PHE A 170 10.47 -21.72 6.55
C PHE A 170 11.21 -22.90 5.93
N ILE A 171 11.90 -23.67 6.77
CA ILE A 171 12.83 -24.71 6.36
C ILE A 171 12.66 -25.94 7.23
N LYS A 172 12.93 -27.14 6.71
CA LYS A 172 13.01 -28.34 7.54
C LYS A 172 14.11 -28.16 8.60
N ALA A 173 13.83 -28.55 9.84
CA ALA A 173 14.73 -28.32 10.97
C ALA A 173 16.15 -28.86 10.74
N GLY A 174 16.27 -30.03 10.10
CA GLY A 174 17.57 -30.64 9.78
C GLY A 174 18.48 -29.82 8.84
N ASN A 175 17.91 -28.88 8.09
CA ASN A 175 18.64 -28.01 7.16
C ASN A 175 18.92 -26.61 7.74
N ALA A 176 18.44 -26.31 8.95
CA ALA A 176 18.43 -24.96 9.49
C ALA A 176 19.83 -24.38 9.70
N CYS A 177 20.74 -25.16 10.29
CA CYS A 177 22.13 -24.73 10.51
C CYS A 177 22.85 -24.42 9.19
N SER A 178 22.66 -25.24 8.15
CA SER A 178 23.29 -25.01 6.85
C SER A 178 22.83 -23.71 6.19
N ILE A 179 21.53 -23.39 6.25
CA ILE A 179 20.99 -22.13 5.74
C ILE A 179 21.45 -20.95 6.60
N TRP A 180 21.46 -21.11 7.92
CA TRP A 180 21.93 -20.08 8.86
C TRP A 180 23.40 -19.70 8.60
N ASP A 181 24.29 -20.70 8.51
CA ASP A 181 25.71 -20.49 8.25
C ASP A 181 25.96 -19.86 6.89
N LEU A 182 25.18 -20.24 5.87
CA LEU A 182 25.25 -19.64 4.55
C LEU A 182 24.86 -18.14 4.59
N LEU A 183 23.81 -17.78 5.32
CA LEU A 183 23.41 -16.38 5.50
C LEU A 183 24.48 -15.55 6.22
N LEU A 184 25.12 -16.11 7.26
CA LEU A 184 26.25 -15.49 7.95
C LEU A 184 27.43 -15.27 6.99
N GLN A 185 27.79 -16.27 6.18
CA GLN A 185 28.86 -16.17 5.19
C GLN A 185 28.60 -15.06 4.15
N LYS A 186 27.34 -14.80 3.82
CA LYS A 186 26.94 -13.71 2.93
C LYS A 186 26.84 -12.33 3.61
N GLY A 187 27.19 -12.24 4.89
CA GLY A 187 27.34 -10.97 5.60
C GLY A 187 26.15 -10.58 6.49
N ALA A 188 25.22 -11.49 6.77
CA ALA A 188 24.22 -11.26 7.80
C ALA A 188 24.86 -11.27 9.21
N ALA A 189 24.29 -10.49 10.13
CA ALA A 189 24.69 -10.47 11.54
C ALA A 189 23.65 -11.18 12.42
N PRO A 190 24.04 -12.05 13.36
CA PRO A 190 23.10 -12.70 14.26
C PRO A 190 22.53 -11.71 15.27
N ILE A 191 21.21 -11.70 15.42
CA ILE A 191 20.47 -10.75 16.25
C ILE A 191 19.66 -11.47 17.33
N GLY A 192 19.81 -11.03 18.58
CA GLY A 192 19.07 -11.59 19.71
C GLY A 192 17.69 -10.95 19.93
N LEU A 193 16.91 -11.56 20.81
CA LEU A 193 15.55 -11.10 21.16
C LEU A 193 15.52 -9.68 21.75
N GLY A 194 16.57 -9.26 22.48
CA GLY A 194 16.65 -7.90 23.01
C GLY A 194 16.67 -6.83 21.92
N ALA A 195 17.39 -7.07 20.82
CA ALA A 195 17.38 -6.17 19.66
C ALA A 195 16.07 -6.29 18.88
N ARG A 196 15.50 -7.50 18.72
CA ARG A 196 14.16 -7.69 18.14
C ARG A 196 13.11 -6.82 18.83
N ASP A 197 13.10 -6.78 20.16
CA ASP A 197 12.18 -5.93 20.94
C ASP A 197 12.42 -4.43 20.72
N THR A 198 13.68 -3.98 20.63
CA THR A 198 13.94 -2.56 20.30
C THR A 198 13.51 -2.17 18.88
N LEU A 199 13.65 -3.07 17.89
CA LEU A 199 13.30 -2.83 16.49
C LEU A 199 11.78 -2.77 16.31
N ARG A 200 11.05 -3.74 16.87
CA ARG A 200 9.58 -3.78 16.82
C ARG A 200 8.96 -2.59 17.54
N LEU A 201 9.53 -2.19 18.68
CA LEU A 201 9.02 -1.06 19.46
C LEU A 201 9.22 0.25 18.72
N GLU A 202 10.38 0.45 18.08
CA GLU A 202 10.58 1.59 17.20
C GLU A 202 9.59 1.58 16.03
N ALA A 203 9.30 0.42 15.45
CA ALA A 203 8.29 0.27 14.41
C ALA A 203 6.84 0.46 14.90
N GLY A 204 6.61 0.55 16.22
CA GLY A 204 5.29 0.64 16.83
C GLY A 204 4.47 -0.65 16.69
N LEU A 205 5.12 -1.80 16.56
CA LEU A 205 4.47 -3.10 16.43
C LEU A 205 4.11 -3.66 17.82
N PRO A 206 2.88 -4.19 17.99
CA PRO A 206 2.40 -4.74 19.26
C PRO A 206 3.12 -6.05 19.58
N LEU A 207 3.26 -6.35 20.87
CA LEU A 207 3.66 -7.65 21.38
C LEU A 207 2.51 -8.22 22.23
N TYR A 208 2.12 -9.47 21.96
CA TYR A 208 1.14 -10.15 22.80
C TYR A 208 1.58 -10.20 24.26
N GLY A 209 0.64 -9.96 25.18
CA GLY A 209 0.91 -9.83 26.61
C GLY A 209 1.32 -8.42 27.03
N HIS A 210 1.48 -7.49 26.08
CA HIS A 210 1.78 -6.07 26.34
C HIS A 210 0.75 -5.14 25.69
N GLU A 211 0.66 -5.16 24.35
CA GLU A 211 -0.28 -4.32 23.59
C GLU A 211 -1.55 -5.06 23.18
N LEU A 212 -1.57 -6.38 23.35
CA LEU A 212 -2.68 -7.29 23.06
C LEU A 212 -2.82 -8.29 24.20
N GLY A 213 -4.04 -8.80 24.42
CA GLY A 213 -4.37 -9.69 25.53
C GLY A 213 -4.91 -8.92 26.73
N LEU A 214 -4.40 -9.21 27.94
CA LEU A 214 -4.85 -8.56 29.17
C LEU A 214 -3.91 -7.40 29.55
N ASP A 215 -4.48 -6.32 30.06
CA ASP A 215 -3.74 -5.21 30.65
C ASP A 215 -3.24 -5.54 32.08
N ASN A 216 -2.53 -4.60 32.70
CA ASN A 216 -1.99 -4.76 34.05
C ASN A 216 -3.06 -4.90 35.15
N GLU A 217 -4.31 -4.50 34.88
CA GLU A 217 -5.48 -4.69 35.75
C GLU A 217 -6.20 -6.02 35.44
N ARG A 218 -5.63 -6.88 34.59
CA ARG A 218 -6.23 -8.12 34.06
C ARG A 218 -7.53 -7.90 33.30
N LYS A 219 -7.72 -6.71 32.74
CA LYS A 219 -8.84 -6.40 31.84
C LYS A 219 -8.41 -6.66 30.42
N GLU A 220 -9.36 -7.11 29.61
CA GLU A 220 -9.08 -7.36 28.20
C GLU A 220 -8.84 -6.05 27.45
N ILE A 221 -7.73 -6.00 26.70
CA ILE A 221 -7.43 -4.92 25.78
C ILE A 221 -8.25 -5.14 24.51
N PRO A 222 -9.15 -4.21 24.13
CA PRO A 222 -9.90 -4.31 22.88
C PRO A 222 -8.93 -4.43 21.69
N ILE A 223 -9.21 -5.33 20.74
CA ILE A 223 -8.35 -5.51 19.55
C ILE A 223 -8.13 -4.18 18.81
N PHE A 224 -9.16 -3.33 18.67
CA PHE A 224 -9.01 -2.03 18.00
C PHE A 224 -8.23 -0.98 18.80
N ALA A 225 -7.78 -1.27 20.03
CA ALA A 225 -6.85 -0.39 20.73
C ALA A 225 -5.53 -0.27 19.97
N SER A 226 -5.16 -1.29 19.19
CA SER A 226 -4.06 -1.20 18.22
C SER A 226 -4.53 -0.66 16.87
N LYS A 227 -3.82 0.34 16.34
CA LYS A 227 -4.09 0.87 14.99
C LYS A 227 -3.88 -0.18 13.87
N LEU A 228 -3.13 -1.26 14.13
CA LEU A 228 -2.91 -2.33 13.14
C LEU A 228 -4.18 -3.14 12.86
N SER A 229 -5.15 -3.14 13.78
CA SER A 229 -6.42 -3.87 13.64
C SER A 229 -7.24 -3.42 12.43
N LYS A 230 -7.05 -2.18 11.97
CA LYS A 230 -7.61 -1.68 10.70
C LYS A 230 -7.26 -2.56 9.49
N PHE A 231 -6.11 -3.23 9.51
CA PHE A 231 -5.66 -4.12 8.43
C PHE A 231 -5.83 -5.61 8.75
N ALA A 232 -6.07 -5.93 10.02
CA ALA A 232 -6.12 -7.30 10.54
C ALA A 232 -7.55 -7.81 10.78
N VAL A 233 -8.54 -6.92 10.79
CA VAL A 233 -9.97 -7.26 10.97
C VAL A 233 -10.72 -6.90 9.70
N SER A 234 -11.44 -7.87 9.14
CA SER A 234 -12.30 -7.68 7.97
C SER A 234 -13.77 -7.86 8.36
N PHE A 235 -14.60 -6.96 7.85
CA PHE A 235 -16.06 -7.06 7.93
C PHE A 235 -16.68 -7.24 6.53
N SER A 236 -15.92 -7.76 5.57
CA SER A 236 -16.46 -8.11 4.26
C SER A 236 -17.68 -9.01 4.43
N SER A 237 -18.74 -8.73 3.67
CA SER A 237 -19.95 -9.57 3.68
C SER A 237 -19.64 -11.01 3.28
N LEU A 238 -18.61 -11.23 2.45
CA LEU A 238 -18.20 -12.56 2.03
C LEU A 238 -17.43 -13.35 3.10
N LYS A 239 -16.97 -12.69 4.17
CA LYS A 239 -16.36 -13.37 5.32
C LYS A 239 -17.41 -14.11 6.16
N GLY A 240 -18.66 -13.65 6.15
CA GLY A 240 -19.74 -14.23 6.94
C GLY A 240 -19.62 -13.91 8.44
N ASP A 241 -20.11 -14.82 9.28
CA ASP A 241 -20.06 -14.71 10.74
C ASP A 241 -18.83 -15.39 11.32
N PHE A 242 -18.23 -14.74 12.32
CA PHE A 242 -17.01 -15.17 12.98
C PHE A 242 -17.04 -14.81 14.46
N ILE A 243 -16.19 -15.47 15.25
CA ILE A 243 -16.16 -15.28 16.71
C ILE A 243 -15.93 -13.80 17.03
N GLY A 244 -16.76 -13.21 17.90
CA GLY A 244 -16.59 -11.83 18.36
C GLY A 244 -16.92 -10.74 17.32
N LYS A 245 -17.52 -11.08 16.18
CA LYS A 245 -17.85 -10.14 15.09
C LYS A 245 -18.58 -8.88 15.58
N ASP A 246 -19.63 -9.03 16.40
CA ASP A 246 -20.43 -7.90 16.87
C ASP A 246 -19.65 -6.99 17.82
N ALA A 247 -18.88 -7.56 18.75
CA ALA A 247 -18.03 -6.81 19.65
C ALA A 247 -16.96 -6.04 18.88
N LEU A 248 -16.29 -6.69 17.91
CA LEU A 248 -15.30 -6.07 17.04
C LEU A 248 -15.91 -4.97 16.17
N PHE A 249 -17.15 -5.13 15.70
CA PHE A 249 -17.85 -4.11 14.92
C PHE A 249 -18.11 -2.84 15.75
N LEU A 250 -18.54 -2.99 17.01
CA LEU A 250 -18.70 -1.86 17.93
C LEU A 250 -17.38 -1.15 18.22
N GLN A 251 -16.30 -1.93 18.37
CA GLN A 251 -14.94 -1.39 18.52
C GLN A 251 -14.47 -0.62 17.27
N ASP A 252 -14.68 -1.14 16.06
CA ASP A 252 -14.36 -0.46 14.80
C ASP A 252 -15.13 0.85 14.64
N LEU A 253 -16.43 0.85 15.00
CA LEU A 253 -17.25 2.05 14.97
C LEU A 253 -16.71 3.11 15.94
N ALA A 254 -16.32 2.72 17.15
CA ALA A 254 -15.68 3.61 18.11
C ALA A 254 -14.33 4.12 17.57
N PHE A 255 -13.49 3.25 17.02
CA PHE A 255 -12.21 3.59 16.41
C PHE A 255 -12.37 4.64 15.30
N LYS A 256 -13.30 4.45 14.36
CA LYS A 256 -13.61 5.42 13.29
C LYS A 256 -14.04 6.78 13.84
N ASN A 257 -14.85 6.79 14.90
CA ASN A 257 -15.27 8.03 15.56
C ASN A 257 -14.10 8.72 16.28
N ILE A 258 -13.20 7.97 16.93
CA ILE A 258 -12.01 8.51 17.59
C ILE A 258 -11.04 9.11 16.58
N MET A 259 -10.76 8.39 15.46
CA MET A 259 -9.91 8.91 14.39
C MET A 259 -10.52 10.17 13.73
N GLY A 260 -11.85 10.27 13.70
CA GLY A 260 -12.56 11.47 13.26
C GLY A 260 -12.75 12.55 14.33
N GLN A 261 -12.14 12.41 15.52
CA GLN A 261 -12.25 13.32 16.68
C GLN A 261 -13.69 13.59 17.15
N LYS A 262 -14.60 12.63 16.93
CA LYS A 262 -16.01 12.71 17.38
C LYS A 262 -16.23 12.07 18.75
N PHE A 263 -15.38 11.12 19.16
CA PHE A 263 -15.39 10.43 20.45
C PHE A 263 -16.73 9.79 20.88
N LYS A 264 -17.61 9.46 19.93
CA LYS A 264 -18.83 8.67 20.17
C LYS A 264 -18.48 7.19 20.39
N ASN A 265 -19.29 6.49 21.19
CA ASN A 265 -19.12 5.06 21.50
C ASN A 265 -17.78 4.70 22.16
N ILE A 266 -17.12 5.69 22.80
CA ILE A 266 -15.80 5.52 23.42
C ILE A 266 -15.80 4.46 24.52
N SER A 267 -16.96 4.09 25.09
CA SER A 267 -17.07 2.98 26.05
C SER A 267 -16.64 1.63 25.47
N HIS A 268 -16.78 1.42 24.17
CA HIS A 268 -16.31 0.19 23.50
C HIS A 268 -14.81 0.22 23.18
N LEU A 269 -14.19 1.41 23.23
CA LEU A 269 -12.77 1.60 22.99
C LEU A 269 -12.25 2.73 23.89
N PRO A 270 -12.19 2.52 25.22
CA PRO A 270 -11.92 3.59 26.18
C PRO A 270 -10.46 4.05 26.13
N ARG A 271 -9.56 3.16 25.72
CA ARG A 271 -8.13 3.43 25.58
C ARG A 271 -7.59 2.91 24.24
N MET A 272 -6.54 3.55 23.77
CA MET A 272 -5.79 3.24 22.55
C MET A 272 -4.32 3.03 22.87
N ILE A 273 -3.66 2.15 22.13
CA ILE A 273 -2.20 2.01 22.11
C ILE A 273 -1.60 3.14 21.27
N MET A 274 -0.82 4.00 21.91
CA MET A 274 -0.23 5.19 21.30
C MET A 274 1.30 5.20 21.44
N PRO A 275 2.05 5.57 20.38
CA PRO A 275 3.49 5.77 20.48
C PRO A 275 3.83 7.03 21.28
N ILE A 276 4.69 6.87 22.29
CA ILE A 276 5.12 7.96 23.17
C ILE A 276 6.63 8.16 23.05
N ALA A 277 7.06 9.37 22.71
CA ALA A 277 8.46 9.76 22.81
C ALA A 277 8.70 10.35 24.21
N ILE A 278 9.65 9.79 24.95
CA ILE A 278 10.00 10.27 26.29
C ILE A 278 11.06 11.36 26.12
N THR A 279 10.71 12.59 26.49
CA THR A 279 11.54 13.79 26.26
C THR A 279 12.43 14.11 27.46
N GLY A 280 12.08 13.60 28.65
CA GLY A 280 12.92 13.68 29.84
C GLY A 280 14.05 12.64 29.88
N LYS A 281 14.86 12.68 30.94
CA LYS A 281 16.04 11.80 31.13
C LYS A 281 15.69 10.35 31.56
N GLY A 282 14.42 9.97 31.57
CA GLY A 282 13.95 8.69 32.08
C GLY A 282 13.79 7.61 31.00
N ILE A 283 13.87 6.34 31.42
CA ILE A 283 13.58 5.19 30.57
C ILE A 283 12.23 4.62 31.00
N ALA A 284 11.24 4.68 30.12
CA ALA A 284 9.95 4.09 30.37
C ALA A 284 10.04 2.55 30.37
N ARG A 285 9.22 1.91 31.21
CA ARG A 285 9.03 0.46 31.28
C ARG A 285 7.53 0.19 31.38
N ALA A 286 7.14 -1.06 31.10
CA ALA A 286 5.77 -1.50 31.27
C ALA A 286 5.24 -1.14 32.66
N GLU A 287 3.92 -0.96 32.77
CA GLU A 287 3.15 -0.65 33.99
C GLU A 287 3.31 0.77 34.54
N TYR A 288 4.29 1.55 34.07
CA TYR A 288 4.42 2.94 34.53
C TYR A 288 3.18 3.76 34.16
N ARG A 289 2.68 4.49 35.14
CA ARG A 289 1.45 5.29 35.03
C ARG A 289 1.69 6.53 34.18
N VAL A 290 0.68 6.88 33.38
CA VAL A 290 0.69 8.03 32.48
C VAL A 290 -0.37 9.04 32.93
N PHE A 291 0.00 10.31 32.95
CA PHE A 291 -0.81 11.42 33.42
C PHE A 291 -0.88 12.55 32.39
N VAL A 292 -2.01 13.28 32.41
CA VAL A 292 -2.22 14.56 31.72
C VAL A 292 -2.80 15.52 32.75
N GLN A 293 -2.12 16.63 33.04
CA GLN A 293 -2.57 17.62 34.03
C GLN A 293 -3.00 16.94 35.35
N ASP A 294 -2.12 16.11 35.92
CA ASP A 294 -2.34 15.29 37.14
C ASP A 294 -3.44 14.22 37.06
N LYS A 295 -4.24 14.16 35.98
CA LYS A 295 -5.21 13.09 35.76
C LYS A 295 -4.51 11.83 35.27
N HIS A 296 -4.73 10.70 35.93
CA HIS A 296 -4.30 9.39 35.43
C HIS A 296 -5.10 9.00 34.18
N VAL A 297 -4.39 8.74 33.08
CA VAL A 297 -5.01 8.48 31.76
C VAL A 297 -4.62 7.13 31.17
N GLY A 298 -3.77 6.35 31.83
CA GLY A 298 -3.35 5.04 31.33
C GLY A 298 -1.97 4.63 31.83
N HIS A 299 -1.34 3.70 31.12
CA HIS A 299 -0.03 3.16 31.48
C HIS A 299 0.82 2.83 30.25
N ILE A 300 2.13 2.75 30.46
CA ILE A 300 3.08 2.24 29.47
C ILE A 300 2.91 0.73 29.34
N THR A 301 2.77 0.23 28.11
CA THR A 301 2.68 -1.22 27.83
C THR A 301 4.05 -1.80 27.47
N SER A 302 4.83 -1.05 26.70
CA SER A 302 6.21 -1.37 26.32
C SER A 302 7.06 -0.11 26.31
N GLY A 303 8.31 -0.18 26.77
CA GLY A 303 9.19 0.98 26.80
C GLY A 303 10.66 0.63 26.94
N THR A 304 11.51 1.28 26.15
CA THR A 304 12.97 1.16 26.29
C THR A 304 13.76 2.29 25.63
N MET A 305 15.08 2.24 25.83
CA MET A 305 16.04 3.05 25.09
C MET A 305 16.39 2.34 23.79
N ILE A 306 16.25 3.03 22.68
CA ILE A 306 16.63 2.54 21.35
C ILE A 306 17.80 3.36 20.80
N PRO A 307 18.74 2.73 20.07
CA PRO A 307 19.71 3.48 19.29
C PRO A 307 19.06 4.00 18.00
N TYR A 308 19.58 5.08 17.44
CA TYR A 308 19.17 5.56 16.12
C TYR A 308 20.28 6.39 15.47
N GLN A 309 20.20 6.55 14.14
CA GLN A 309 21.10 7.42 13.37
C GLN A 309 20.30 8.54 12.71
N GLU A 310 20.84 9.74 12.75
CA GLU A 310 20.34 10.86 11.96
C GLU A 310 21.12 10.91 10.64
N PRO A 311 20.43 11.02 9.50
CA PRO A 311 21.10 11.25 8.23
C PRO A 311 21.72 12.66 8.23
N GLU A 312 22.94 12.78 7.73
CA GLU A 312 23.57 14.06 7.39
C GLU A 312 23.27 14.39 5.93
N GLY A 313 22.75 15.59 5.67
CA GLY A 313 22.21 15.98 4.37
C GLY A 313 20.68 15.90 4.31
N SER A 314 20.10 16.19 3.15
CA SER A 314 18.64 16.22 2.96
C SER A 314 18.19 15.23 1.89
N GLY A 315 16.97 14.69 2.06
CA GLY A 315 16.36 13.77 1.11
C GLY A 315 17.12 12.46 0.93
N LEU A 316 17.17 11.96 -0.30
CA LEU A 316 17.78 10.68 -0.67
C LEU A 316 19.31 10.68 -0.55
N ASN A 317 19.95 11.85 -0.54
CA ASN A 317 21.40 11.99 -0.43
C ASN A 317 21.90 11.96 1.03
N GLY A 318 20.99 11.78 2.00
CA GLY A 318 21.36 11.74 3.41
C GLY A 318 22.23 10.53 3.75
N ILE A 319 23.41 10.76 4.32
CA ILE A 319 24.37 9.72 4.71
C ILE A 319 24.31 9.52 6.23
N PHE A 320 24.25 8.27 6.71
CA PHE A 320 24.23 8.00 8.15
C PHE A 320 25.65 8.10 8.76
N LYS A 321 25.83 8.89 9.82
CA LYS A 321 27.11 8.98 10.57
C LYS A 321 27.41 7.70 11.36
N GLU A 322 28.70 7.48 11.65
CA GLU A 322 29.19 6.27 12.31
C GLU A 322 28.71 6.06 13.76
N LYS A 323 28.42 7.11 14.55
CA LYS A 323 28.03 6.93 15.96
C LYS A 323 26.52 7.05 16.18
N PRO A 324 25.82 5.98 16.60
CA PRO A 324 24.40 6.04 16.89
C PRO A 324 24.11 6.89 18.14
N LYS A 325 23.07 7.70 18.07
CA LYS A 325 22.46 8.38 19.23
C LYS A 325 21.51 7.41 19.94
N ARG A 326 20.97 7.82 21.10
CA ARG A 326 19.99 7.04 21.85
C ARG A 326 18.80 7.90 22.25
N ARG A 327 17.62 7.32 22.26
CA ARG A 327 16.38 7.97 22.71
C ARG A 327 15.48 6.97 23.42
N SER A 328 14.64 7.50 24.31
CA SER A 328 13.67 6.72 25.07
C SER A 328 12.32 6.77 24.34
N VAL A 329 11.78 5.60 24.03
CA VAL A 329 10.49 5.45 23.33
C VAL A 329 9.63 4.43 24.05
N ALA A 330 8.32 4.56 23.87
CA ALA A 330 7.34 3.64 24.44
C ALA A 330 6.10 3.51 23.55
N LEU A 331 5.32 2.47 23.86
CA LEU A 331 3.91 2.33 23.54
C LEU A 331 3.14 2.42 24.87
N ALA A 332 1.97 3.05 24.83
CA ALA A 332 1.15 3.26 26.02
C ALA A 332 -0.33 3.02 25.71
N LEU A 333 -1.02 2.31 26.59
CA LEU A 333 -2.47 2.18 26.58
C LEU A 333 -3.07 3.36 27.35
N ILE A 334 -3.59 4.35 26.63
CA ILE A 334 -4.07 5.63 27.20
C ILE A 334 -5.46 6.01 26.72
N ASP A 335 -6.16 6.85 27.47
CA ASP A 335 -7.51 7.33 27.17
C ASP A 335 -7.64 7.76 25.68
N SER A 336 -8.66 7.25 24.99
CA SER A 336 -8.85 7.41 23.55
C SER A 336 -9.08 8.85 23.08
N ASN A 337 -9.32 9.79 23.99
CA ASN A 337 -9.44 11.21 23.68
C ASN A 337 -8.09 11.95 23.62
N ILE A 338 -6.98 11.27 23.94
CA ILE A 338 -5.64 11.82 23.84
C ILE A 338 -5.12 11.62 22.41
N ILE A 339 -4.84 12.74 21.74
CA ILE A 339 -4.43 12.78 20.34
C ILE A 339 -2.92 13.02 20.17
N GLU A 340 -2.45 12.84 18.94
CA GLU A 340 -1.07 13.10 18.53
C GLU A 340 -0.66 14.54 18.88
N GLY A 341 0.56 14.70 19.43
CA GLY A 341 1.10 15.97 19.89
C GLY A 341 0.78 16.34 21.34
N ALA A 342 -0.11 15.61 22.02
CA ALA A 342 -0.39 15.81 23.44
C ALA A 342 0.83 15.55 24.32
N THR A 343 1.06 16.42 25.31
CA THR A 343 2.11 16.27 26.31
C THR A 343 1.61 15.44 27.49
N LEU A 344 2.46 14.53 27.96
CA LEU A 344 2.17 13.56 29.02
C LEU A 344 3.24 13.62 30.11
N GLU A 345 2.88 13.15 31.30
CA GLU A 345 3.81 12.85 32.37
C GLU A 345 3.81 11.34 32.66
N ILE A 346 4.98 10.73 32.71
CA ILE A 346 5.17 9.31 33.00
C ILE A 346 5.83 9.19 34.37
N GLU A 347 5.22 8.45 35.28
CA GLU A 347 5.76 8.20 36.61
C GLU A 347 6.88 7.14 36.54
N ILE A 348 8.12 7.59 36.45
CA ILE A 348 9.32 6.74 36.39
C ILE A 348 9.99 6.74 37.75
N ARG A 349 9.91 5.61 38.48
CA ARG A 349 10.52 5.47 39.83
C ARG A 349 10.12 6.62 40.77
N LYS A 350 8.82 6.96 40.82
CA LYS A 350 8.23 8.06 41.61
C LYS A 350 8.64 9.48 41.19
N LYS A 351 9.25 9.65 40.01
CA LYS A 351 9.55 10.96 39.42
C LYS A 351 8.74 11.13 38.13
N GLN A 352 8.15 12.31 37.96
CA GLN A 352 7.47 12.63 36.71
C GLN A 352 8.49 12.88 35.60
N CYS A 353 8.28 12.23 34.46
CA CYS A 353 9.10 12.36 33.28
C CYS A 353 8.23 12.79 32.11
N ALA A 354 8.60 13.89 31.45
CA ALA A 354 7.83 14.39 30.31
C ALA A 354 7.90 13.43 29.12
N GLY A 355 6.78 13.29 28.43
CA GLY A 355 6.65 12.61 27.15
C GLY A 355 5.67 13.32 26.22
N ILE A 356 5.66 12.89 24.97
CA ILE A 356 4.75 13.41 23.94
C ILE A 356 4.22 12.27 23.10
N VAL A 357 2.92 12.31 22.80
CA VAL A 357 2.30 11.38 21.85
C VAL A 357 2.81 11.71 20.45
N VAL A 358 3.42 10.74 19.79
CA VAL A 358 3.93 10.86 18.42
C VAL A 358 3.17 9.92 17.48
N PRO A 359 3.01 10.28 16.19
CA PRO A 359 2.29 9.42 15.26
C PRO A 359 3.05 8.11 14.96
N TRP A 360 4.38 8.15 14.98
CA TRP A 360 5.28 7.01 14.79
C TRP A 360 6.70 7.36 15.29
N HIS A 361 7.50 6.35 15.63
CA HIS A 361 8.93 6.55 15.95
C HIS A 361 9.83 6.36 14.72
N MET A 362 9.39 5.69 13.67
CA MET A 362 10.14 5.51 12.41
C MET A 362 9.21 5.45 11.19
N SER A 363 9.79 5.48 9.99
CA SER A 363 9.11 5.25 8.73
C SER A 363 9.90 4.31 7.82
N SER A 364 9.19 3.46 7.09
CA SER A 364 9.72 2.53 6.09
C SER A 364 9.43 2.99 4.65
N GLN A 365 8.95 4.23 4.45
CA GLN A 365 8.47 4.73 3.16
C GLN A 365 9.58 5.06 2.14
N ALA A 366 10.84 5.05 2.57
CA ALA A 366 12.01 5.36 1.73
C ALA A 366 12.98 4.16 1.71
N PRO A 367 12.62 3.03 1.08
CA PRO A 367 13.52 1.88 0.95
C PRO A 367 14.84 2.28 0.28
N PRO A 368 15.95 1.56 0.56
CA PRO A 368 15.98 0.28 1.27
C PRO A 368 16.07 0.41 2.80
N PHE A 369 16.25 1.61 3.35
CA PHE A 369 16.52 1.82 4.79
C PHE A 369 15.26 2.21 5.58
N GLY A 370 15.06 1.60 6.75
CA GLY A 370 14.18 2.16 7.77
C GLY A 370 14.74 3.47 8.33
N ARG A 371 13.91 4.52 8.42
CA ARG A 371 14.34 5.84 8.93
C ARG A 371 13.69 6.15 10.26
N SER A 372 14.51 6.27 11.31
CA SER A 372 14.09 6.80 12.60
C SER A 372 13.61 8.24 12.48
N ILE A 373 12.54 8.57 13.19
CA ILE A 373 11.92 9.90 13.19
C ILE A 373 11.89 10.44 14.62
N PRO A 374 12.89 11.26 14.99
CA PRO A 374 12.92 11.96 16.27
C PRO A 374 11.74 12.90 16.47
N HIS A 375 11.28 13.03 17.72
CA HIS A 375 10.07 13.80 18.06
C HIS A 375 10.20 15.30 17.74
N ASP A 376 11.41 15.84 17.84
CA ASP A 376 11.78 17.23 17.53
C ASP A 376 11.76 17.51 16.02
N GLN A 377 11.92 16.49 15.17
CA GLN A 377 11.84 16.62 13.72
C GLN A 377 10.41 16.60 13.19
N LEU A 378 9.45 16.01 13.92
CA LEU A 378 8.04 15.95 13.52
C LEU A 378 7.37 17.33 13.43
N ARG A 379 7.90 18.34 14.12
CA ARG A 379 7.33 19.70 14.17
C ARG A 379 7.95 20.68 13.18
N LEU A 380 8.88 20.25 12.31
CA LEU A 380 9.48 21.10 11.29
C LEU A 380 8.54 21.29 10.08
N LYS A 381 7.33 21.80 10.30
CA LYS A 381 6.81 22.76 9.32
C LYS A 381 7.76 23.94 9.45
N GLN A 382 8.72 24.06 8.53
CA GLN A 382 9.43 25.33 8.38
C GLN A 382 8.34 26.39 8.29
N LYS A 383 8.22 27.24 9.33
CA LYS A 383 7.51 28.50 9.18
C LYS A 383 8.28 29.20 8.07
N THR A 384 7.77 29.12 6.85
CA THR A 384 8.20 30.00 5.78
C THR A 384 8.12 31.39 6.39
N LYS A 385 9.28 32.03 6.59
CA LYS A 385 9.28 33.45 6.96
C LYS A 385 8.46 34.11 5.87
N GLU A 386 7.31 34.67 6.22
CA GLU A 386 6.56 35.55 5.34
C GLU A 386 7.52 36.68 4.96
N SER A 387 8.04 36.62 3.74
CA SER A 387 8.80 37.73 3.20
C SER A 387 7.78 38.79 2.77
N LYS A 388 7.94 39.99 3.32
CA LYS A 388 7.05 41.13 3.05
C LYS A 388 7.39 41.84 1.73
N ASN A 389 8.37 41.36 0.96
CA ASN A 389 8.78 41.95 -0.32
C ASN A 389 8.42 41.03 -1.50
N TYR A 390 7.12 40.98 -1.82
CA TYR A 390 6.59 40.16 -2.92
C TYR A 390 7.21 40.47 -4.29
N PRO A 391 7.48 41.74 -4.67
CA PRO A 391 8.12 42.03 -5.96
C PRO A 391 9.51 41.40 -6.10
N GLU A 392 10.35 41.49 -5.06
CA GLU A 392 11.68 40.89 -5.07
C GLU A 392 11.61 39.35 -5.13
N LEU A 393 10.71 38.74 -4.35
CA LEU A 393 10.47 37.30 -4.43
C LEU A 393 9.99 36.87 -5.82
N ALA A 394 9.05 37.62 -6.42
CA ALA A 394 8.52 37.31 -7.74
C ALA A 394 9.63 37.36 -8.79
N ASN A 395 10.49 38.39 -8.75
CA ASN A 395 11.66 38.47 -9.63
C ASN A 395 12.60 37.29 -9.43
N ILE A 396 12.94 36.94 -8.18
CA ILE A 396 13.79 35.79 -7.88
C ILE A 396 13.17 34.49 -8.43
N LEU A 397 11.87 34.29 -8.25
CA LEU A 397 11.17 33.10 -8.72
C LEU A 397 11.10 33.05 -10.25
N ILE A 398 10.80 34.17 -10.92
CA ILE A 398 10.77 34.29 -12.37
C ILE A 398 12.16 34.02 -12.95
N SER A 399 13.21 34.63 -12.37
CA SER A 399 14.60 34.38 -12.80
C SER A 399 14.97 32.91 -12.62
N LYS A 400 14.68 32.30 -11.47
CA LYS A 400 14.92 30.87 -11.23
C LYS A 400 14.15 29.99 -12.21
N ALA A 401 12.89 30.30 -12.48
CA ALA A 401 12.05 29.57 -13.43
C ALA A 401 12.61 29.69 -14.86
N LEU A 402 13.02 30.89 -15.29
CA LEU A 402 13.60 31.14 -16.60
C LEU A 402 14.94 30.42 -16.79
N THR A 403 15.82 30.48 -15.78
CA THR A 403 17.09 29.74 -15.77
C THR A 403 16.82 28.24 -15.87
N ASN A 404 15.92 27.70 -15.04
CA ASN A 404 15.59 26.28 -15.06
C ASN A 404 14.96 25.85 -16.40
N HIS A 405 14.08 26.67 -16.98
CA HIS A 405 13.46 26.40 -18.27
C HIS A 405 14.48 26.39 -19.42
N THR A 406 15.41 27.34 -19.39
CA THR A 406 16.50 27.44 -20.38
C THR A 406 17.45 26.25 -20.26
N TRP A 407 17.87 25.92 -19.05
CA TRP A 407 18.70 24.75 -18.77
C TRP A 407 17.99 23.47 -19.25
N ARG A 408 16.71 23.27 -18.91
CA ARG A 408 15.94 22.12 -19.38
C ARG A 408 15.82 22.03 -20.90
N ALA A 409 15.73 23.18 -21.58
CA ALA A 409 15.56 23.21 -23.03
C ALA A 409 16.86 23.06 -23.83
N LYS A 410 18.01 23.42 -23.25
CA LYS A 410 19.28 23.52 -23.99
C LYS A 410 20.41 22.64 -23.45
N GLU A 411 20.39 22.32 -22.16
CA GLU A 411 21.52 21.73 -21.44
C GLU A 411 21.15 20.42 -20.72
N CYS A 412 19.88 20.03 -20.73
CA CYS A 412 19.38 18.83 -20.07
C CYS A 412 18.68 17.90 -21.06
N ILE A 413 18.91 16.59 -20.92
CA ILE A 413 18.06 15.55 -21.50
C ILE A 413 17.30 14.91 -20.34
N ASN A 414 16.00 15.25 -20.19
CA ASN A 414 15.19 14.62 -19.16
C ASN A 414 14.83 13.20 -19.59
N LEU A 415 15.10 12.20 -18.75
CA LEU A 415 14.75 10.80 -19.06
C LEU A 415 13.26 10.50 -18.86
N ILE A 416 12.52 11.39 -18.20
CA ILE A 416 11.08 11.30 -18.01
C ILE A 416 10.41 12.28 -18.97
N PRO A 417 9.65 11.81 -20.00
CA PRO A 417 9.08 12.68 -21.02
C PRO A 417 8.17 13.81 -20.50
N SER A 418 7.50 13.61 -19.36
CA SER A 418 6.67 14.65 -18.73
C SER A 418 7.47 15.80 -18.10
N GLU A 419 8.78 15.64 -17.94
CA GLU A 419 9.67 16.67 -17.38
C GLU A 419 10.35 17.52 -18.48
N MET A 420 10.16 17.14 -19.75
CA MET A 420 10.64 17.92 -20.89
C MET A 420 9.94 19.28 -20.97
N SER A 421 10.71 20.30 -21.36
CA SER A 421 10.14 21.60 -21.69
C SER A 421 9.18 21.47 -22.88
N GLN A 422 7.98 22.04 -22.75
CA GLN A 422 6.99 22.08 -23.84
C GLN A 422 7.62 22.57 -25.15
N SER A 423 7.20 22.00 -26.28
CA SER A 423 7.56 22.54 -27.58
C SER A 423 7.05 23.98 -27.73
N TYR A 424 7.71 24.77 -28.59
CA TYR A 424 7.28 26.14 -28.86
C TYR A 424 5.83 26.19 -29.36
N ILE A 425 5.44 25.26 -30.24
CA ILE A 425 4.08 25.15 -30.77
C ILE A 425 3.08 24.83 -29.65
N SER A 426 3.38 23.89 -28.76
CA SER A 426 2.50 23.56 -27.63
C SER A 426 2.27 24.77 -26.70
N ARG A 427 3.30 25.60 -26.48
CA ARG A 427 3.15 26.86 -25.73
C ARG A 427 2.27 27.88 -26.45
N LEU A 428 2.47 28.07 -27.75
CA LEU A 428 1.63 28.97 -28.55
C LEU A 428 0.17 28.53 -28.54
N LEU A 429 -0.08 27.23 -28.69
CA LEU A 429 -1.43 26.67 -28.60
C LEU A 429 -2.04 26.92 -27.22
N SER A 430 -1.26 26.74 -26.14
CA SER A 430 -1.76 26.91 -24.76
C SER A 430 -2.21 28.34 -24.42
N ILE A 431 -1.76 29.34 -25.18
CA ILE A 431 -2.18 30.74 -25.04
C ILE A 431 -3.16 31.19 -26.13
N SER A 432 -3.54 30.28 -27.04
CA SER A 432 -4.50 30.57 -28.10
C SER A 432 -5.95 30.46 -27.60
N ASP A 433 -6.85 31.18 -28.27
CA ASP A 433 -8.26 31.28 -27.84
C ASP A 433 -8.97 29.92 -27.67
N PRO A 434 -8.73 28.87 -28.48
CA PRO A 434 -9.36 27.55 -28.31
C PRO A 434 -9.08 26.82 -26.99
N VAL A 435 -8.07 27.24 -26.21
CA VAL A 435 -7.64 26.56 -24.98
C VAL A 435 -8.29 27.12 -23.71
N ASN A 436 -8.56 28.43 -23.64
CA ASN A 436 -9.09 29.08 -22.44
C ASN A 436 -10.63 29.19 -22.48
N ARG A 437 -11.31 28.08 -22.19
CA ARG A 437 -12.78 28.00 -22.13
C ARG A 437 -13.30 28.11 -20.69
N TYR A 438 -14.46 28.73 -20.50
CA TYR A 438 -15.17 28.74 -19.22
C TYR A 438 -16.62 28.32 -19.46
N ALA A 439 -16.96 27.07 -19.09
CA ALA A 439 -18.30 26.43 -19.13
C ALA A 439 -19.12 26.65 -20.41
N GLU A 440 -19.25 25.62 -21.26
CA GLU A 440 -19.91 25.77 -22.56
C GLU A 440 -20.98 24.71 -22.87
N HIS A 441 -21.93 25.19 -23.66
CA HIS A 441 -23.02 24.51 -24.36
C HIS A 441 -24.06 23.83 -23.49
N LYS A 442 -25.29 24.34 -23.64
CA LYS A 442 -26.48 23.59 -23.27
C LYS A 442 -27.20 23.26 -24.56
N GLU A 443 -27.39 21.98 -24.81
CA GLU A 443 -28.33 21.54 -25.82
C GLU A 443 -29.72 21.99 -25.36
N ILE A 444 -30.29 22.98 -26.07
CA ILE A 444 -31.62 23.47 -25.75
C ILE A 444 -32.59 22.75 -26.68
N LYS A 445 -33.29 21.75 -26.12
CA LYS A 445 -34.33 21.00 -26.86
C LYS A 445 -35.39 21.89 -27.50
N ALA A 446 -35.68 23.04 -26.89
CA ALA A 446 -36.62 24.04 -27.44
C ALA A 446 -36.12 24.70 -28.73
N PHE A 447 -34.81 24.66 -28.99
CA PHE A 447 -34.19 25.08 -30.24
C PHE A 447 -33.76 23.85 -31.05
N PHE A 448 -34.61 22.81 -31.06
CA PHE A 448 -34.39 21.59 -31.86
C PHE A 448 -33.04 20.90 -31.61
N GLY A 449 -32.48 21.06 -30.42
CA GLY A 449 -31.17 20.50 -30.06
C GLY A 449 -29.99 21.38 -30.47
N GLU A 450 -30.20 22.68 -30.76
CA GLU A 450 -29.10 23.61 -30.97
C GLU A 450 -28.26 23.78 -29.69
N ASP A 451 -26.94 23.71 -29.88
CA ASP A 451 -25.96 24.03 -28.85
C ASP A 451 -25.83 25.54 -28.68
N VAL A 452 -26.44 26.06 -27.62
CA VAL A 452 -26.36 27.49 -27.28
C VAL A 452 -25.21 27.72 -26.29
N SER A 453 -24.28 28.60 -26.68
CA SER A 453 -23.18 29.04 -25.81
C SER A 453 -23.72 29.83 -24.62
N TYR A 454 -23.24 29.50 -23.42
CA TYR A 454 -23.62 30.21 -22.19
C TYR A 454 -23.11 31.65 -22.19
N TYR A 455 -21.92 31.88 -22.75
CA TYR A 455 -21.31 33.21 -22.90
C TYR A 455 -21.39 33.68 -24.36
N GLN A 456 -21.83 34.93 -24.54
CA GLN A 456 -21.88 35.58 -25.85
C GLN A 456 -20.48 36.10 -26.24
N GLY A 457 -20.13 36.04 -27.54
CA GLY A 457 -18.84 36.53 -28.05
C GLY A 457 -17.77 35.46 -28.34
N THR A 458 -18.09 34.18 -28.17
CA THR A 458 -17.14 33.06 -28.43
C THR A 458 -17.33 32.40 -29.81
N ASN A 459 -18.04 33.06 -30.74
CA ASN A 459 -18.40 32.47 -32.05
C ASN A 459 -17.18 32.03 -32.87
N PHE A 460 -16.13 32.87 -32.92
CA PHE A 460 -14.89 32.55 -33.63
C PHE A 460 -14.19 31.34 -33.01
N ILE A 461 -14.15 31.25 -31.68
CA ILE A 461 -13.56 30.11 -30.94
C ILE A 461 -14.28 28.81 -31.32
N ARG A 462 -15.62 28.84 -31.33
CA ARG A 462 -16.46 27.70 -31.73
C ARG A 462 -16.22 27.28 -33.18
N GLU A 463 -16.09 28.24 -34.09
CA GLU A 463 -15.81 27.93 -35.51
C GLU A 463 -14.48 27.22 -35.67
N VAL A 464 -13.40 27.77 -35.10
CA VAL A 464 -12.06 27.17 -35.13
C VAL A 464 -12.06 25.79 -34.51
N GLU A 465 -12.75 25.61 -33.38
CA GLU A 465 -12.88 24.30 -32.74
C GLU A 465 -13.61 23.28 -33.62
N ASN A 466 -14.73 23.65 -34.23
CA ASN A 466 -15.50 22.74 -35.06
C ASN A 466 -14.67 22.26 -36.26
N LEU A 467 -13.93 23.16 -36.90
CA LEU A 467 -12.99 22.83 -37.97
C LEU A 467 -11.89 21.88 -37.48
N LEU A 468 -11.26 22.21 -36.34
CA LEU A 468 -10.22 21.35 -35.74
C LEU A 468 -10.75 19.94 -35.40
N ASN A 469 -11.95 19.86 -34.82
CA ASN A 469 -12.57 18.59 -34.47
C ASN A 469 -12.90 17.77 -35.73
N GLN A 470 -13.32 18.40 -36.83
CA GLN A 470 -13.54 17.71 -38.11
C GLN A 470 -12.24 17.14 -38.69
N GLU A 471 -11.16 17.92 -38.67
CA GLU A 471 -9.84 17.46 -39.11
C GLU A 471 -9.34 16.29 -38.25
N PHE A 472 -9.48 16.37 -36.92
CA PHE A 472 -9.10 15.26 -36.04
C PHE A 472 -9.95 14.01 -36.26
N LYS A 473 -11.27 14.14 -36.46
CA LYS A 473 -12.14 13.00 -36.78
C LYS A 473 -11.68 12.28 -38.04
N THR A 474 -11.32 13.05 -39.07
CA THR A 474 -10.80 12.53 -40.34
C THR A 474 -9.43 11.85 -40.13
N PHE A 475 -8.51 12.51 -39.44
CA PHE A 475 -7.15 12.01 -39.20
C PHE A 475 -7.13 10.71 -38.37
N PHE A 476 -7.88 10.67 -37.27
CA PHE A 476 -7.93 9.51 -36.39
C PHE A 476 -8.93 8.43 -36.86
N GLY A 477 -9.82 8.77 -37.81
CA GLY A 477 -10.87 7.86 -38.25
C GLY A 477 -11.90 7.55 -37.17
N CYS A 478 -12.32 8.55 -36.39
CA CYS A 478 -13.26 8.40 -35.28
C CYS A 478 -14.51 9.28 -35.41
N GLN A 479 -15.57 8.91 -34.69
CA GLN A 479 -16.85 9.63 -34.74
C GLN A 479 -16.83 10.94 -33.93
N ASN A 480 -16.14 10.95 -32.79
CA ASN A 480 -16.14 12.05 -31.83
C ASN A 480 -14.72 12.33 -31.33
N VAL A 481 -14.41 13.61 -31.12
CA VAL A 481 -13.12 14.10 -30.62
C VAL A 481 -13.40 15.22 -29.63
N GLU A 482 -12.66 15.21 -28.53
CA GLU A 482 -12.52 16.32 -27.60
C GLU A 482 -11.11 16.90 -27.78
N SER A 483 -11.00 18.12 -28.31
CA SER A 483 -9.72 18.73 -28.69
C SER A 483 -9.07 19.55 -27.57
N ARG A 484 -9.70 19.69 -26.40
CA ARG A 484 -9.13 20.42 -25.26
C ARG A 484 -7.75 19.90 -24.88
N VAL A 485 -6.79 20.82 -24.83
CA VAL A 485 -5.41 20.54 -24.44
C VAL A 485 -5.33 20.42 -22.92
N ILE A 486 -5.51 19.20 -22.43
CA ILE A 486 -5.39 18.85 -21.01
C ILE A 486 -4.30 17.81 -20.80
N SER A 487 -3.86 17.65 -19.55
CA SER A 487 -2.94 16.56 -19.22
C SER A 487 -3.64 15.21 -19.44
N GLY A 488 -2.87 14.18 -19.84
CA GLY A 488 -3.42 12.82 -20.02
C GLY A 488 -4.10 12.27 -18.76
N GLN A 489 -3.66 12.69 -17.56
CA GLN A 489 -4.34 12.34 -16.32
C GLN A 489 -5.76 12.92 -16.26
N MET A 490 -5.95 14.18 -16.66
CA MET A 490 -7.28 14.82 -16.71
C MET A 490 -8.15 14.23 -17.82
N ALA A 491 -7.57 13.89 -18.98
CA ALA A 491 -8.28 13.20 -20.05
C ALA A 491 -8.83 11.85 -19.56
N ASN A 492 -8.01 11.08 -18.85
CA ASN A 492 -8.44 9.80 -18.28
C ASN A 492 -9.51 10.00 -17.19
N THR A 493 -9.36 10.99 -16.29
CA THR A 493 -10.38 11.33 -15.29
C THR A 493 -11.72 11.66 -15.95
N ALA A 494 -11.71 12.48 -17.01
CA ALA A 494 -12.92 12.84 -17.75
C ALA A 494 -13.60 11.61 -18.35
N PHE A 495 -12.81 10.71 -18.97
CA PHE A 495 -13.32 9.45 -19.48
C PHE A 495 -13.89 8.55 -18.37
N TYR A 496 -13.19 8.35 -17.26
CA TYR A 496 -13.69 7.51 -16.16
C TYR A 496 -14.98 8.08 -15.55
N SER A 497 -15.07 9.40 -15.43
CA SER A 497 -16.29 10.09 -14.99
C SER A 497 -17.45 9.85 -15.96
N ALA A 498 -17.21 9.98 -17.27
CA ALA A 498 -18.21 9.72 -18.30
C ALA A 498 -18.65 8.25 -18.31
N LEU A 499 -17.71 7.31 -18.12
CA LEU A 499 -18.02 5.89 -18.04
C LEU A 499 -18.86 5.55 -16.81
N VAL A 500 -18.55 6.14 -15.65
CA VAL A 500 -19.38 5.99 -14.45
C VAL A 500 -20.76 6.61 -14.65
N ASP A 501 -20.88 7.80 -15.26
CA ASP A 501 -22.19 8.38 -15.59
C ASP A 501 -22.98 7.46 -16.55
N PHE A 502 -22.32 6.94 -17.58
CA PHE A 502 -22.91 6.00 -18.53
C PHE A 502 -23.41 4.73 -17.84
N ILE A 503 -22.62 4.14 -16.95
CA ILE A 503 -23.01 2.95 -16.17
C ILE A 503 -24.28 3.21 -15.34
N ASN A 504 -24.43 4.42 -14.81
CA ASN A 504 -25.55 4.80 -13.92
C ASN A 504 -26.71 5.51 -14.64
N ARG A 505 -26.67 5.61 -15.98
CA ARG A 505 -27.61 6.41 -16.77
C ARG A 505 -29.08 6.05 -16.59
N THR A 506 -29.38 4.81 -16.20
CA THR A 506 -30.74 4.29 -16.04
C THR A 506 -31.34 4.54 -14.65
N ASP A 507 -30.51 4.79 -13.63
CA ASP A 507 -30.97 5.10 -12.27
C ASP A 507 -30.05 6.11 -11.59
N ARG A 508 -30.41 7.39 -11.72
CA ARG A 508 -29.68 8.51 -11.12
C ARG A 508 -30.13 8.83 -9.68
N LYS A 509 -31.06 8.06 -9.10
CA LYS A 509 -31.58 8.29 -7.74
C LYS A 509 -30.82 7.51 -6.67
N GLN A 510 -30.08 6.48 -7.05
CA GLN A 510 -29.23 5.69 -6.15
C GLN A 510 -27.80 6.21 -6.11
N GLU A 511 -27.04 5.78 -5.09
CA GLU A 511 -25.60 6.04 -5.01
C GLU A 511 -24.91 5.48 -6.27
N PRO A 512 -24.13 6.30 -7.01
CA PRO A 512 -23.54 5.86 -8.27
C PRO A 512 -22.62 4.66 -8.11
N ARG A 513 -22.89 3.61 -8.89
CA ARG A 513 -22.00 2.45 -8.98
C ARG A 513 -20.70 2.83 -9.67
N LYS A 514 -19.59 2.40 -9.08
CA LYS A 514 -18.25 2.48 -9.68
C LYS A 514 -17.95 1.31 -10.63
N ILE A 515 -16.91 1.43 -11.44
CA ILE A 515 -16.46 0.38 -12.36
C ILE A 515 -16.01 -0.84 -11.54
N LYS A 516 -16.61 -2.00 -11.74
CA LYS A 516 -16.41 -3.20 -10.89
C LYS A 516 -15.00 -3.77 -11.02
N LYS A 517 -14.55 -3.95 -12.26
CA LYS A 517 -13.27 -4.56 -12.60
C LYS A 517 -12.61 -3.83 -13.75
N VAL A 518 -11.35 -3.47 -13.57
CA VAL A 518 -10.50 -2.82 -14.57
C VAL A 518 -9.24 -3.63 -14.79
N MET A 519 -8.92 -3.94 -16.05
CA MET A 519 -7.67 -4.59 -16.41
C MET A 519 -6.68 -3.57 -16.98
N ASN A 520 -5.46 -3.52 -16.47
CA ASN A 520 -4.46 -2.54 -16.91
C ASN A 520 -3.01 -3.05 -16.81
N ASN A 521 -2.04 -2.27 -17.27
CA ASN A 521 -0.62 -2.58 -17.05
C ASN A 521 -0.19 -2.24 -15.60
N HIS A 522 0.58 -3.10 -14.95
CA HIS A 522 1.14 -2.80 -13.62
C HIS A 522 2.19 -1.67 -13.70
N ILE A 523 2.22 -0.75 -12.73
CA ILE A 523 3.10 0.44 -12.77
C ILE A 523 4.60 0.10 -12.89
N ILE A 524 5.10 -0.88 -12.12
CA ILE A 524 6.49 -1.35 -12.22
C ILE A 524 6.84 -2.03 -13.55
N LYS A 525 5.83 -2.46 -14.32
CA LYS A 525 5.97 -3.11 -15.63
C LYS A 525 5.69 -2.13 -16.78
N GLY A 526 5.90 -0.84 -16.52
CA GLY A 526 5.70 0.25 -17.47
C GLY A 526 4.29 0.84 -17.49
N GLY A 527 3.35 0.38 -16.66
CA GLY A 527 1.98 0.90 -16.64
C GLY A 527 1.87 2.39 -16.29
N HIS A 528 0.89 3.07 -16.88
CA HIS A 528 0.69 4.50 -16.68
C HIS A 528 -0.01 4.80 -15.33
N LEU A 529 0.43 5.85 -14.63
CA LEU A 529 -0.06 6.19 -13.28
C LEU A 529 -1.57 6.50 -13.24
N SER A 530 -2.10 7.20 -14.25
CA SER A 530 -3.53 7.57 -14.29
C SER A 530 -4.45 6.36 -14.39
N ALA A 531 -3.97 5.24 -14.94
CA ALA A 531 -4.70 3.99 -14.99
C ALA A 531 -4.70 3.22 -13.64
N GLN A 532 -3.92 3.66 -12.64
CA GLN A 532 -3.82 2.98 -11.34
C GLN A 532 -4.77 3.56 -10.29
N PRO A 533 -5.16 2.78 -9.26
CA PRO A 533 -5.93 3.28 -8.12
C PRO A 533 -5.25 4.39 -7.31
N MET A 534 -3.95 4.59 -7.47
CA MET A 534 -3.22 5.71 -6.85
C MET A 534 -3.19 6.97 -7.73
N GLY A 535 -3.68 6.87 -8.98
CA GLY A 535 -3.84 7.98 -9.92
C GLY A 535 -5.30 8.33 -10.18
N ALA A 536 -5.63 8.69 -11.42
CA ALA A 536 -6.97 9.16 -11.81
C ALA A 536 -8.07 8.12 -11.56
N LEU A 537 -7.76 6.82 -11.62
CA LEU A 537 -8.76 5.76 -11.45
C LEU A 537 -9.32 5.64 -10.02
N ARG A 538 -8.63 6.19 -9.01
CA ARG A 538 -8.93 5.98 -7.56
C ARG A 538 -10.41 6.05 -7.22
N ASP A 539 -11.08 7.10 -7.69
CA ASP A 539 -12.42 7.44 -7.25
C ASP A 539 -13.50 6.79 -8.14
N PHE A 540 -13.11 6.15 -9.25
CA PHE A 540 -14.04 5.57 -10.26
C PHE A 540 -14.07 4.04 -10.29
N VAL A 541 -13.12 3.36 -9.63
CA VAL A 541 -13.11 1.90 -9.50
C VAL A 541 -13.73 1.46 -8.17
N ALA A 542 -14.53 0.40 -8.21
CA ALA A 542 -15.12 -0.22 -7.03
C ALA A 542 -14.04 -0.92 -6.19
N ARG A 543 -14.34 -1.17 -4.92
CA ARG A 543 -13.58 -2.15 -4.13
C ARG A 543 -14.13 -3.54 -4.40
N ASP A 544 -13.23 -4.49 -4.60
CA ASP A 544 -13.57 -5.89 -4.74
C ASP A 544 -14.03 -6.44 -3.37
N PRO A 545 -15.21 -7.08 -3.27
CA PRO A 545 -15.70 -7.60 -1.99
C PRO A 545 -14.90 -8.81 -1.46
N LYS A 546 -14.24 -9.59 -2.33
CA LYS A 546 -13.39 -10.73 -1.96
C LYS A 546 -12.08 -10.23 -1.38
N THR A 547 -11.37 -9.35 -2.09
CA THR A 547 -10.01 -8.94 -1.73
C THR A 547 -9.94 -7.65 -0.92
N GLU A 548 -11.04 -6.88 -0.87
CA GLU A 548 -11.15 -5.56 -0.22
C GLU A 548 -10.20 -4.49 -0.79
N LYS A 549 -9.49 -4.83 -1.88
CA LYS A 549 -8.60 -3.97 -2.67
C LYS A 549 -9.43 -3.27 -3.78
N PRO A 550 -8.91 -2.19 -4.40
CA PRO A 550 -9.50 -1.67 -5.64
C PRO A 550 -9.65 -2.79 -6.68
N GLY A 551 -10.76 -2.81 -7.41
CA GLY A 551 -11.10 -3.79 -8.43
C GLY A 551 -10.24 -3.68 -9.69
N VAL A 552 -8.92 -3.77 -9.53
CA VAL A 552 -7.94 -3.70 -10.60
C VAL A 552 -7.20 -5.01 -10.68
N ILE A 553 -7.10 -5.54 -11.90
CA ILE A 553 -6.29 -6.71 -12.24
C ILE A 553 -5.24 -6.26 -13.26
N ASN A 554 -4.01 -6.75 -13.13
CA ASN A 554 -2.95 -6.37 -14.04
C ASN A 554 -2.79 -7.38 -15.17
N PHE A 555 -2.37 -6.91 -16.35
CA PHE A 555 -2.00 -7.82 -17.43
C PHE A 555 -0.87 -8.77 -16.99
N PRO A 556 -1.01 -10.08 -17.23
CA PRO A 556 0.12 -10.99 -17.16
C PRO A 556 1.13 -10.62 -18.25
N VAL A 557 2.39 -10.89 -17.97
CA VAL A 557 3.51 -10.58 -18.86
C VAL A 557 4.39 -11.80 -19.03
N LEU A 558 5.11 -11.87 -20.14
CA LEU A 558 6.06 -12.96 -20.39
C LEU A 558 7.16 -12.97 -19.33
N LYS A 559 7.57 -14.16 -18.89
CA LYS A 559 8.59 -14.32 -17.84
C LYS A 559 9.95 -13.76 -18.30
N GLU A 560 10.29 -13.98 -19.55
CA GLU A 560 11.50 -13.51 -20.22
C GLU A 560 11.42 -12.03 -20.66
N ASN A 561 10.23 -11.43 -20.67
CA ASN A 561 10.05 -10.04 -21.05
C ASN A 561 8.88 -9.39 -20.29
N PRO A 562 9.15 -8.75 -19.14
CA PRO A 562 8.11 -8.20 -18.28
C PRO A 562 7.40 -6.98 -18.85
N TYR A 563 7.83 -6.47 -20.02
CA TYR A 563 7.20 -5.34 -20.71
C TYR A 563 6.27 -5.78 -21.85
N LYS A 564 6.15 -7.08 -22.10
CA LYS A 564 5.29 -7.66 -23.13
C LYS A 564 4.17 -8.49 -22.49
N ILE A 565 2.92 -8.18 -22.86
CA ILE A 565 1.73 -8.85 -22.34
C ILE A 565 1.70 -10.31 -22.83
N ASP A 566 1.38 -11.24 -21.92
CA ASP A 566 1.13 -12.65 -22.26
C ASP A 566 -0.36 -12.82 -22.62
N ILE A 567 -0.63 -12.87 -23.92
CA ILE A 567 -1.99 -12.98 -24.44
C ILE A 567 -2.67 -14.30 -24.05
N LYS A 568 -1.92 -15.40 -23.92
CA LYS A 568 -2.50 -16.69 -23.53
C LYS A 568 -2.97 -16.65 -22.08
N ALA A 569 -2.15 -16.09 -21.20
CA ALA A 569 -2.52 -15.91 -19.81
C ALA A 569 -3.67 -14.89 -19.62
N CYS A 570 -3.78 -13.89 -20.50
CA CYS A 570 -4.90 -12.94 -20.47
C CYS A 570 -6.26 -13.61 -20.66
N GLU A 571 -6.36 -14.66 -21.49
CA GLU A 571 -7.63 -15.35 -21.76
C GLU A 571 -8.27 -15.88 -20.47
N ALA A 572 -7.49 -16.60 -19.65
CA ALA A 572 -7.97 -17.13 -18.38
C ALA A 572 -8.45 -16.01 -17.44
N ILE A 573 -7.68 -14.92 -17.34
CA ILE A 573 -7.98 -13.78 -16.46
C ILE A 573 -9.22 -13.01 -16.93
N ILE A 574 -9.39 -12.79 -18.24
CA ILE A 574 -10.57 -12.12 -18.80
C ILE A 574 -11.81 -12.99 -18.62
N LYS A 575 -11.69 -14.30 -18.84
CA LYS A 575 -12.78 -15.26 -18.64
C LYS A 575 -13.21 -15.35 -17.18
N GLU A 576 -12.27 -15.33 -16.25
CA GLU A 576 -12.55 -15.37 -14.80
C GLU A 576 -13.17 -14.07 -14.30
N HIS A 577 -12.59 -12.91 -14.64
CA HIS A 577 -12.96 -11.64 -14.02
C HIS A 577 -13.93 -10.78 -14.81
N GLN A 578 -14.12 -11.05 -16.10
CA GLN A 578 -15.01 -10.32 -17.01
C GLN A 578 -14.95 -8.79 -16.76
N PRO A 579 -13.80 -8.14 -17.03
CA PRO A 579 -13.61 -6.73 -16.71
C PRO A 579 -14.65 -5.84 -17.41
N GLU A 580 -14.99 -4.69 -16.83
CA GLU A 580 -15.86 -3.69 -17.46
C GLU A 580 -15.05 -2.66 -18.27
N LEU A 581 -13.75 -2.54 -17.98
CA LEU A 581 -12.83 -1.65 -18.64
C LEU A 581 -11.46 -2.31 -18.76
N VAL A 582 -10.88 -2.28 -19.96
CA VAL A 582 -9.49 -2.63 -20.23
C VAL A 582 -8.75 -1.37 -20.65
N ILE A 583 -7.62 -1.07 -20.02
CA ILE A 583 -6.80 0.11 -20.31
C ILE A 583 -5.43 -0.35 -20.80
N LEU A 584 -5.20 -0.19 -22.10
CA LEU A 584 -3.90 -0.39 -22.75
C LEU A 584 -3.14 0.94 -22.78
N GLY A 585 -1.81 0.87 -22.71
CA GLY A 585 -0.96 2.06 -22.63
C GLY A 585 0.02 2.00 -21.48
N LYS A 586 1.23 2.51 -21.73
CA LYS A 586 2.38 2.45 -20.84
C LYS A 586 3.13 3.77 -20.86
N SER A 587 3.80 4.09 -19.75
CA SER A 587 4.80 5.16 -19.68
C SER A 587 6.15 4.72 -20.27
N MET A 588 6.46 3.42 -20.24
CA MET A 588 7.64 2.82 -20.86
C MET A 588 7.20 1.88 -21.97
N ILE A 589 7.52 2.22 -23.22
CA ILE A 589 7.06 1.49 -24.41
C ILE A 589 8.25 0.83 -25.09
N LEU A 590 8.34 -0.49 -24.99
CA LEU A 590 9.30 -1.31 -25.75
C LEU A 590 8.61 -2.11 -26.88
N HIS A 591 7.29 -2.27 -26.79
CA HIS A 591 6.48 -3.03 -27.73
C HIS A 591 5.15 -2.32 -27.96
N LYS A 592 4.56 -2.52 -29.14
CA LYS A 592 3.16 -2.15 -29.41
C LYS A 592 2.25 -2.92 -28.44
N GLU A 593 1.17 -2.28 -27.99
CA GLU A 593 0.18 -2.98 -27.17
C GLU A 593 -0.66 -3.91 -28.06
N PRO A 594 -1.08 -5.10 -27.60
CA PRO A 594 -1.79 -6.07 -28.43
C PRO A 594 -3.31 -5.79 -28.49
N VAL A 595 -3.70 -4.62 -29.00
CA VAL A 595 -5.08 -4.11 -28.97
C VAL A 595 -6.05 -5.07 -29.65
N SER A 596 -5.74 -5.51 -30.87
CA SER A 596 -6.62 -6.41 -31.64
C SER A 596 -6.84 -7.77 -30.99
N GLN A 597 -5.79 -8.32 -30.35
CA GLN A 597 -5.86 -9.60 -29.67
C GLN A 597 -6.70 -9.48 -28.39
N ILE A 598 -6.48 -8.43 -27.60
CA ILE A 598 -7.27 -8.16 -26.40
C ILE A 598 -8.73 -7.87 -26.76
N ARG A 599 -8.99 -7.13 -27.85
CA ARG A 599 -10.35 -6.89 -28.33
C ARG A 599 -11.08 -8.21 -28.62
N ARG A 600 -10.45 -9.14 -29.33
CA ARG A 600 -11.06 -10.47 -29.60
C ARG A 600 -11.43 -11.22 -28.32
N LEU A 601 -10.52 -11.25 -27.34
CA LEU A 601 -10.78 -11.93 -26.06
C LEU A 601 -11.92 -11.27 -25.28
N VAL A 602 -11.95 -9.94 -25.27
CA VAL A 602 -13.03 -9.18 -24.64
C VAL A 602 -14.37 -9.46 -25.31
N ASP A 603 -14.41 -9.60 -26.63
CA ASP A 603 -15.67 -9.78 -27.37
C ASP A 603 -16.30 -11.15 -27.10
N GLU A 604 -15.44 -12.14 -26.93
CA GLU A 604 -15.83 -13.50 -26.63
C GLU A 604 -16.26 -13.66 -25.17
N PHE A 605 -15.50 -13.12 -24.21
CA PHE A 605 -15.67 -13.44 -22.79
C PHE A 605 -16.26 -12.31 -21.93
N ALA A 606 -16.18 -11.06 -22.37
CA ALA A 606 -16.59 -9.86 -21.62
C ALA A 606 -17.19 -8.78 -22.55
N PRO A 607 -18.28 -9.07 -23.30
CA PRO A 607 -18.74 -8.25 -24.42
C PRO A 607 -19.17 -6.81 -24.05
N SER A 608 -19.48 -6.55 -22.77
CA SER A 608 -19.81 -5.21 -22.26
C SER A 608 -18.57 -4.36 -21.91
N CYS A 609 -17.37 -4.93 -21.96
CA CYS A 609 -16.14 -4.28 -21.58
C CYS A 609 -15.72 -3.22 -22.59
N ILE A 610 -15.36 -2.04 -22.09
CA ILE A 610 -14.76 -1.00 -22.92
C ILE A 610 -13.25 -1.20 -23.00
N VAL A 611 -12.69 -1.31 -24.20
CA VAL A 611 -11.25 -1.19 -24.45
C VAL A 611 -10.87 0.28 -24.66
N MET A 612 -10.03 0.79 -23.78
CA MET A 612 -9.44 2.13 -23.81
C MET A 612 -7.95 2.02 -24.12
N TYR A 613 -7.43 2.94 -24.93
CA TYR A 613 -6.00 3.10 -25.17
C TYR A 613 -5.52 4.48 -24.69
N ASP A 614 -4.61 4.49 -23.72
CA ASP A 614 -3.92 5.70 -23.24
C ASP A 614 -2.64 5.92 -24.06
N MET A 615 -2.71 6.86 -25.01
CA MET A 615 -1.61 7.29 -25.88
C MET A 615 -0.78 8.42 -25.27
N ALA A 616 -0.89 8.76 -23.98
CA ALA A 616 -0.22 9.94 -23.43
C ALA A 616 1.30 10.00 -23.69
N HIS A 617 1.94 8.86 -23.94
CA HIS A 617 3.37 8.74 -24.24
C HIS A 617 3.69 8.29 -25.67
N VAL A 618 2.69 8.07 -26.53
CA VAL A 618 2.87 7.61 -27.93
C VAL A 618 1.99 8.34 -28.95
N LEU A 619 1.26 9.38 -28.55
CA LEU A 619 0.33 10.08 -29.44
C LEU A 619 1.04 10.65 -30.68
N GLY A 620 2.21 11.25 -30.52
CA GLY A 620 3.03 11.74 -31.64
C GLY A 620 3.56 10.64 -32.58
N LEU A 621 3.44 9.37 -32.20
CA LEU A 621 3.78 8.22 -33.02
C LEU A 621 2.55 7.60 -33.69
N TYR A 622 1.35 8.19 -33.55
CA TYR A 622 0.14 7.66 -34.18
C TYR A 622 0.33 7.48 -35.69
N GLY A 623 -0.03 6.30 -36.20
CA GLY A 623 0.01 6.00 -37.62
C GLY A 623 0.49 4.58 -37.94
N PRO A 624 0.54 4.23 -39.23
CA PRO A 624 0.71 2.85 -39.69
C PRO A 624 2.06 2.22 -39.30
N HIS A 625 3.08 3.05 -39.04
CA HIS A 625 4.41 2.57 -38.69
C HIS A 625 4.53 2.16 -37.21
N PHE A 626 3.81 2.83 -36.31
CA PHE A 626 3.80 2.47 -34.90
C PHE A 626 2.46 1.87 -34.49
N GLN A 627 1.40 2.64 -34.28
CA GLN A 627 0.14 2.02 -33.87
C GLN A 627 -1.08 2.85 -34.24
N GLU A 628 -2.16 2.15 -34.62
CA GLU A 628 -3.47 2.75 -34.92
C GLU A 628 -4.58 2.10 -34.06
N PRO A 629 -4.62 2.34 -32.73
CA PRO A 629 -5.50 1.65 -31.79
C PRO A 629 -6.99 1.65 -32.13
N LEU A 630 -7.52 2.72 -32.72
CA LEU A 630 -8.93 2.76 -33.15
C LEU A 630 -9.20 1.74 -34.26
N LYS A 631 -8.31 1.61 -35.26
CA LYS A 631 -8.39 0.58 -36.30
C LYS A 631 -8.17 -0.83 -35.75
N GLU A 632 -7.36 -0.94 -34.70
CA GLU A 632 -7.07 -2.21 -34.03
C GLU A 632 -8.17 -2.64 -33.06
N GLY A 633 -9.17 -1.80 -32.78
CA GLY A 633 -10.36 -2.15 -32.00
C GLY A 633 -10.51 -1.49 -30.63
N ALA A 634 -9.72 -0.47 -30.29
CA ALA A 634 -10.00 0.35 -29.11
C ALA A 634 -11.27 1.19 -29.33
N HIS A 635 -12.13 1.32 -28.31
CA HIS A 635 -13.31 2.18 -28.40
C HIS A 635 -12.99 3.63 -28.11
N ILE A 636 -12.05 3.85 -27.18
CA ILE A 636 -11.70 5.18 -26.68
C ILE A 636 -10.18 5.30 -26.70
N VAL A 637 -9.73 6.46 -27.18
CA VAL A 637 -8.34 6.88 -27.10
C VAL A 637 -8.28 8.14 -26.26
N THR A 638 -7.39 8.15 -25.27
CA THR A 638 -6.94 9.39 -24.62
C THR A 638 -5.49 9.62 -24.96
N GLY A 639 -5.04 10.87 -24.90
CA GLY A 639 -3.66 11.19 -25.24
C GLY A 639 -3.22 12.53 -24.69
N SER A 640 -1.94 12.82 -24.87
CA SER A 640 -1.34 14.11 -24.55
C SER A 640 -0.25 14.40 -25.56
N THR A 641 -0.25 15.62 -26.09
CA THR A 641 0.72 16.10 -27.08
C THR A 641 1.99 16.66 -26.43
N HIS A 642 2.08 16.64 -25.10
CA HIS A 642 3.18 17.25 -24.35
C HIS A 642 4.42 16.34 -24.27
N LYS A 643 4.24 15.02 -24.39
CA LYS A 643 5.27 14.02 -24.02
C LYS A 643 5.91 13.30 -25.20
N THR A 644 5.48 13.61 -26.42
CA THR A 644 5.87 12.89 -27.65
C THR A 644 6.26 13.86 -28.74
#